data_AF-A0AAD7UFV4-F1
#
_entry.id   AF-A0AAD7UFV4-F1
#
_cell.length_a   1.000
_cell.length_b   1.000
_cell.length_c   1.000
_cell.angle_alpha   90.00
_cell.angle_beta   90.00
_cell.angle_gamma   90.00
#
_symmetry.space_group_name_H-M   'P 1'
#
loop_
_entity.id
_entity.type
_entity.pdbx_description
1 polymer ?
#
loop_
_entity_poly.entity_id
_entity_poly.type
_entity_poly.pdbx_seq_one_letter_code
_entity_poly.pdbx_strand_id
1 'polypeptide(L)'
;MAVQWAVRDKGTCATSFEVVYSRAGGESQKASGACYPFSLPSNLNQSNHVANLTGLESASRYEYSVGGFEGSFTTAPDASNIVLPQRFIVYGDMGSSESGPSDSSTVMPAVSREILESRFDMILHVGDFAYDFDSDAGERGAQFMNDIQNVSALVPYMVSVGNHESGFNFAHYSEFFRLMPTDTPWMTTDNGPAPNTHYYSWNVGLVHFVAVSTEIPFDYPDLVASMTNWLEADLAAANENRSFAPWVVAHGHRSLYCSCDSDCDADALALRAVFAQIFYDYGVDLFINGHEHNYERMFDVAPEPDNLSWLSGISTQSTVDMPATTYIITGDAGSDEDHEVFDREQPNRTAFRTDSYGYSRMEIYNATHLHWQQVEYDFSAGVLGDVVDDVWLVQHHHGPFNASFRNPKQAAAAAAVGLDPAHPRHDAVKALLAGLSGLEAPEVTERRPEVFKALRRRWRAQRGLRRMGKSGCASLRLVSGGSRGAARRGGVFLISRDGRFILKQESAGAVSELCRIASDYARYVEDDRSLLPRYVGAYTVACGDTSHWVVMNNVLDVPFRRVAVYDLKGSTAGRKAPSGAATLKDVDAHHADLASRRSSRAIERLDKDTAFLEQNDLLDYSLLVGVFETRRIFFSPATWFFWFRRRRGRRRGVIALRRRRRRHPLKTDHLVLGLIDVLQTWDVAKKIEFVCRGAVHGFDAISAVPPHRYRHRFLAFIKTTLSPSSSSSS
;
A
#
# COMPACT_ATOMS: atom_id res chain seq x y z
N MET A 1 1.20 14.56 26.06
CA MET A 1 0.10 14.31 25.12
C MET A 1 -0.88 15.45 25.26
N ALA A 2 -1.24 16.12 24.18
CA ALA A 2 -2.26 17.17 24.22
C ALA A 2 -3.65 16.56 23.93
N VAL A 3 -4.64 16.89 24.77
CA VAL A 3 -6.05 16.64 24.50
C VAL A 3 -6.69 17.99 24.25
N GLN A 4 -7.27 18.16 23.06
CA GLN A 4 -7.90 19.40 22.63
C GLN A 4 -9.35 19.15 22.23
N TRP A 5 -10.25 20.05 22.62
CA TRP A 5 -11.67 19.98 22.27
C TRP A 5 -12.27 21.39 22.22
N ALA A 6 -13.45 21.48 21.62
CA ALA A 6 -14.21 22.71 21.48
C ALA A 6 -15.57 22.60 22.17
N VAL A 7 -16.09 23.72 22.66
CA VAL A 7 -17.44 23.81 23.23
C VAL A 7 -18.19 24.95 22.55
N ARG A 8 -19.42 24.67 22.12
CA ARG A 8 -20.33 25.70 21.60
C ARG A 8 -20.87 26.54 22.76
N ASP A 9 -20.33 27.73 22.92
CA ASP A 9 -20.75 28.73 23.92
C ASP A 9 -20.57 30.15 23.36
N LYS A 10 -21.07 31.19 24.02
CA LYS A 10 -20.97 32.58 23.54
C LYS A 10 -19.54 33.17 23.60
N GLY A 11 -18.51 32.38 23.30
CA GLY A 11 -17.10 32.77 23.38
C GLY A 11 -16.66 33.06 24.81
N THR A 12 -17.26 32.41 25.81
CA THR A 12 -16.96 32.65 27.23
C THR A 12 -16.37 31.40 27.87
N CYS A 13 -15.17 31.52 28.45
CA CYS A 13 -14.55 30.47 29.28
C CYS A 13 -15.26 30.31 30.65
N ALA A 14 -16.58 30.07 30.63
CA ALA A 14 -17.43 30.06 31.82
C ALA A 14 -17.29 28.79 32.67
N THR A 15 -16.68 27.73 32.13
CA THR A 15 -16.51 26.43 32.79
C THR A 15 -15.06 25.98 32.75
N SER A 16 -14.48 25.68 33.92
CA SER A 16 -13.22 24.95 34.01
C SER A 16 -13.46 23.49 33.66
N PHE A 17 -12.67 22.95 32.75
CA PHE A 17 -12.75 21.54 32.36
C PHE A 17 -11.50 20.80 32.82
N GLU A 18 -11.70 19.55 33.25
CA GLU A 18 -10.63 18.62 33.58
C GLU A 18 -10.67 17.47 32.59
N VAL A 19 -9.48 17.03 32.16
CA VAL A 19 -9.32 15.74 31.48
C VAL A 19 -8.98 14.71 32.54
N VAL A 20 -9.86 13.72 32.70
CA VAL A 20 -9.59 12.55 33.54
C VAL A 20 -9.01 11.48 32.65
N TYR A 21 -7.89 10.86 33.04
CA TYR A 21 -7.24 9.82 32.24
C TYR A 21 -6.66 8.73 33.11
N SER A 22 -6.57 7.52 32.58
CA SER A 22 -5.95 6.39 33.27
C SER A 22 -5.32 5.44 32.27
N ARG A 23 -4.24 4.78 32.68
CA ARG A 23 -3.76 3.61 31.96
C ARG A 23 -4.79 2.50 32.14
N ALA A 24 -5.03 1.67 31.12
CA ALA A 24 -6.02 0.60 31.22
C ALA A 24 -5.81 -0.27 32.49
N GLY A 25 -6.78 -0.24 33.40
CA GLY A 25 -6.74 -0.94 34.70
C GLY A 25 -5.92 -0.27 35.81
N GLY A 26 -5.43 0.97 35.61
CA GLY A 26 -4.71 1.77 36.59
C GLY A 26 -5.56 2.84 37.27
N GLU A 27 -4.94 3.63 38.16
CA GLU A 27 -5.61 4.74 38.84
C GLU A 27 -5.86 5.93 37.91
N SER A 28 -6.98 6.62 38.14
CA SER A 28 -7.34 7.84 37.40
C SER A 28 -6.53 9.04 37.85
N GLN A 29 -5.97 9.75 36.88
CA GLN A 29 -5.26 11.01 37.02
C GLN A 29 -6.11 12.13 36.40
N LYS A 30 -5.76 13.38 36.71
CA LYS A 30 -6.44 14.58 36.22
C LYS A 30 -5.44 15.57 35.65
N ALA A 31 -5.80 16.20 34.53
CA ALA A 31 -5.09 17.34 33.97
C ALA A 31 -6.06 18.50 33.81
N SER A 32 -5.68 19.69 34.29
CA SER A 32 -6.48 20.91 34.11
C SER A 32 -6.39 21.40 32.67
N GLY A 33 -7.53 21.75 32.08
CA GLY A 33 -7.59 22.40 30.77
C GLY A 33 -7.41 23.91 30.86
N ALA A 34 -6.73 24.49 29.87
CA ALA A 34 -6.77 25.92 29.56
C ALA A 34 -7.86 26.19 28.52
N CYS A 35 -8.52 27.34 28.61
CA CYS A 35 -9.57 27.76 27.69
C CYS A 35 -9.16 29.03 26.94
N TYR A 36 -9.47 29.07 25.65
CA TYR A 36 -9.18 30.15 24.72
C TYR A 36 -10.47 30.53 23.98
N PRO A 37 -11.00 31.73 24.22
CA PRO A 37 -12.20 32.19 23.53
C PRO A 37 -11.89 32.48 22.06
N PHE A 38 -12.82 32.16 21.18
CA PHE A 38 -12.73 32.48 19.77
C PHE A 38 -13.58 33.72 19.47
N SER A 39 -12.93 34.84 19.12
CA SER A 39 -13.53 36.18 19.15
C SER A 39 -13.47 36.94 17.82
N LEU A 40 -13.09 36.26 16.73
CA LEU A 40 -13.09 36.83 15.38
C LEU A 40 -14.52 37.23 14.95
N PRO A 41 -14.70 38.06 13.91
CA PRO A 41 -16.01 38.33 13.30
C PRO A 41 -16.60 37.11 12.56
N SER A 42 -16.41 35.92 13.12
CA SER A 42 -17.10 34.68 12.82
C SER A 42 -18.37 34.59 13.68
N ASN A 43 -19.49 34.16 13.11
CA ASN A 43 -20.71 33.83 13.90
C ASN A 43 -20.54 32.51 14.69
N LEU A 44 -19.38 31.86 14.60
CA LEU A 44 -18.99 30.68 15.36
C LEU A 44 -18.91 31.00 16.87
N ASN A 45 -19.99 30.70 17.58
CA ASN A 45 -20.05 30.76 19.04
C ASN A 45 -19.30 29.54 19.64
N GLN A 46 -17.99 29.68 19.89
CA GLN A 46 -17.14 28.59 20.39
C GLN A 46 -16.03 29.06 21.35
N SER A 47 -15.66 28.20 22.28
CA SER A 47 -14.40 28.27 23.04
C SER A 47 -13.56 27.00 22.82
N ASN A 48 -12.25 27.19 22.65
CA ASN A 48 -11.29 26.10 22.44
C ASN A 48 -10.57 25.77 23.74
N HIS A 49 -10.40 24.48 24.01
CA HIS A 49 -9.83 24.01 25.26
C HIS A 49 -8.71 23.02 24.99
N VAL A 50 -7.67 23.09 25.81
CA VAL A 50 -6.51 22.21 25.70
C VAL A 50 -6.04 21.77 27.07
N ALA A 51 -5.65 20.50 27.20
CA ALA A 51 -5.01 19.97 28.40
C ALA A 51 -3.76 19.19 28.01
N ASN A 52 -2.64 19.47 28.66
CA ASN A 52 -1.39 18.72 28.47
C ASN A 52 -1.25 17.63 29.55
N LEU A 53 -1.25 16.38 29.11
CA LEU A 53 -1.06 15.21 29.95
C LEU A 53 0.44 14.87 29.96
N THR A 54 1.06 14.94 31.13
CA THR A 54 2.50 14.73 31.35
C THR A 54 2.75 13.48 32.21
N GLY A 55 4.00 13.01 32.26
CA GLY A 55 4.37 11.84 33.08
C GLY A 55 3.77 10.51 32.61
N LEU A 56 3.38 10.43 31.33
CA LEU A 56 2.82 9.22 30.74
C LEU A 56 3.93 8.21 30.42
N GLU A 57 3.67 6.93 30.65
CA GLU A 57 4.57 5.85 30.21
C GLU A 57 4.55 5.73 28.68
N SER A 58 5.69 5.43 28.08
CA SER A 58 5.82 5.23 26.62
C SER A 58 5.17 3.93 26.15
N ALA A 59 4.80 3.89 24.87
CA ALA A 59 4.12 2.78 24.20
C ALA A 59 2.96 2.16 25.02
N SER A 60 2.21 3.00 25.73
CA SER A 60 1.18 2.59 26.68
C SER A 60 -0.18 3.19 26.31
N ARG A 61 -1.22 2.37 26.43
CA ARG A 61 -2.59 2.78 26.15
C ARG A 61 -3.21 3.48 27.36
N TYR A 62 -3.79 4.65 27.12
CA TYR A 62 -4.55 5.43 28.08
C TYR A 62 -5.98 5.61 27.60
N GLU A 63 -6.92 5.54 28.52
CA GLU A 63 -8.31 5.98 28.34
C GLU A 63 -8.44 7.36 28.97
N TYR A 64 -9.21 8.25 28.34
CA TYR A 64 -9.47 9.58 28.86
C TYR A 64 -10.92 9.98 28.67
N SER A 65 -11.39 10.88 29.52
CA SER A 65 -12.73 11.47 29.42
C SER A 65 -12.66 12.98 29.62
N VAL A 66 -13.41 13.72 28.81
CA VAL A 66 -13.52 15.18 28.88
C VAL A 66 -14.88 15.63 28.37
N GLY A 67 -15.55 16.54 29.07
CA GLY A 67 -16.84 17.10 28.60
C GLY A 67 -17.94 16.07 28.33
N GLY A 68 -17.89 14.88 28.93
CA GLY A 68 -18.81 13.77 28.67
C GLY A 68 -18.45 12.89 27.46
N PHE A 69 -17.36 13.21 26.76
CA PHE A 69 -16.77 12.37 25.73
C PHE A 69 -15.73 11.42 26.34
N GLU A 70 -15.63 10.21 25.81
CA GLU A 70 -14.62 9.21 26.17
C GLU A 70 -13.77 8.86 24.93
N GLY A 71 -12.46 8.81 25.12
CA GLY A 71 -11.51 8.46 24.08
C GLY A 71 -10.37 7.60 24.63
N SER A 72 -9.46 7.19 23.74
CA SER A 72 -8.26 6.47 24.17
C SER A 72 -7.13 6.72 23.20
N PHE A 73 -5.89 6.83 23.68
CA PHE A 73 -4.72 6.95 22.82
C PHE A 73 -3.63 5.99 23.27
N THR A 74 -2.64 5.75 22.41
CA THR A 74 -1.40 5.06 22.78
C THR A 74 -0.26 6.07 22.69
N THR A 75 0.53 6.20 23.74
CA THR A 75 1.71 7.06 23.74
C THR A 75 2.76 6.55 22.76
N ALA A 76 3.52 7.47 22.17
CA ALA A 76 4.62 7.13 21.28
C ALA A 76 5.63 6.20 21.98
N PRO A 77 6.25 5.25 21.25
CA PRO A 77 7.42 4.54 21.74
C PRO A 77 8.61 5.50 21.91
N ASP A 78 9.46 5.24 22.89
CA ASP A 78 10.73 5.94 23.11
C ASP A 78 11.93 4.98 22.97
N ALA A 79 13.15 5.47 23.23
CA ALA A 79 14.39 4.71 23.12
C ALA A 79 14.41 3.43 23.97
N SER A 80 13.70 3.43 25.09
CA SER A 80 13.65 2.32 26.04
C SER A 80 12.56 1.30 25.71
N ASN A 81 11.57 1.67 24.88
CA ASN A 81 10.39 0.86 24.61
C ASN A 81 9.90 0.99 23.16
N ILE A 82 10.77 0.61 22.21
CA ILE A 82 10.47 0.63 20.78
C ILE A 82 9.50 -0.51 20.40
N VAL A 83 8.39 -0.17 19.74
CA VAL A 83 7.39 -1.14 19.25
C VAL A 83 7.30 -1.12 17.73
N LEU A 84 7.80 -2.18 17.09
CA LEU A 84 7.87 -2.30 15.62
C LEU A 84 6.83 -3.27 15.02
N PRO A 85 6.41 -3.07 13.75
CA PRO A 85 6.68 -1.85 12.98
C PRO A 85 5.90 -0.66 13.58
N GLN A 86 6.48 0.54 13.47
CA GLN A 86 5.76 1.77 13.75
C GLN A 86 4.93 2.13 12.52
N ARG A 87 3.68 2.57 12.71
CA ARG A 87 2.70 2.68 11.63
C ARG A 87 2.07 4.06 11.63
N PHE A 88 2.11 4.71 10.48
CA PHE A 88 1.59 6.04 10.26
C PHE A 88 0.61 6.04 9.09
N ILE A 89 -0.46 6.82 9.22
CA ILE A 89 -1.30 7.22 8.08
C ILE A 89 -0.86 8.63 7.70
N VAL A 90 -0.72 8.88 6.40
CA VAL A 90 -0.29 10.17 5.85
C VAL A 90 -1.24 10.58 4.73
N TYR A 91 -1.71 11.82 4.75
CA TYR A 91 -2.52 12.41 3.69
C TYR A 91 -2.53 13.94 3.80
N GLY A 92 -2.85 14.66 2.73
CA GLY A 92 -3.12 16.11 2.67
C GLY A 92 -4.47 16.34 2.02
N ASP A 93 -5.00 17.57 2.06
CA ASP A 93 -5.97 18.00 1.04
C ASP A 93 -7.30 17.23 1.12
N MET A 94 -7.83 17.13 2.34
CA MET A 94 -8.98 16.27 2.64
C MET A 94 -10.34 16.90 2.35
N GLY A 95 -10.48 18.20 2.63
CA GLY A 95 -11.77 18.87 2.64
C GLY A 95 -12.71 18.39 3.74
N SER A 96 -13.94 18.90 3.72
CA SER A 96 -14.99 18.52 4.68
C SER A 96 -16.04 17.62 4.04
N SER A 97 -16.77 16.86 4.85
CA SER A 97 -17.86 16.00 4.37
C SER A 97 -19.00 16.75 3.69
N GLU A 98 -19.11 18.07 3.88
CA GLU A 98 -20.14 18.92 3.30
C GLU A 98 -19.68 19.66 2.03
N SER A 99 -18.40 19.60 1.67
CA SER A 99 -17.83 20.41 0.59
C SER A 99 -17.60 19.68 -0.73
N GLY A 100 -17.39 18.37 -0.72
CA GLY A 100 -17.03 17.62 -1.94
C GLY A 100 -18.16 17.44 -2.97
N PRO A 101 -17.82 17.24 -4.27
CA PRO A 101 -18.79 16.89 -5.30
C PRO A 101 -19.42 15.51 -5.00
N SER A 102 -20.61 15.54 -4.40
CA SER A 102 -21.46 14.40 -3.99
C SER A 102 -20.92 13.56 -2.83
N ASP A 103 -21.64 13.57 -1.71
CA ASP A 103 -21.65 12.58 -0.62
C ASP A 103 -20.57 11.47 -0.75
N SER A 104 -19.41 11.61 -0.09
CA SER A 104 -18.38 10.57 0.22
C SER A 104 -17.05 10.44 -0.55
N SER A 105 -16.50 11.50 -1.16
CA SER A 105 -15.14 11.44 -1.76
C SER A 105 -13.98 11.43 -0.74
N THR A 106 -14.16 11.90 0.50
CA THR A 106 -13.05 11.94 1.47
C THR A 106 -12.57 10.53 1.86
N VAL A 107 -11.27 10.40 2.14
CA VAL A 107 -10.67 9.13 2.58
C VAL A 107 -11.04 8.73 4.02
N MET A 108 -11.74 9.59 4.76
CA MET A 108 -12.03 9.37 6.19
C MET A 108 -12.76 8.07 6.52
N PRO A 109 -13.76 7.59 5.76
CA PRO A 109 -14.35 6.29 6.02
C PRO A 109 -13.35 5.13 5.90
N ALA A 110 -12.36 5.25 5.02
CA ALA A 110 -11.31 4.25 4.85
C ALA A 110 -10.29 4.32 5.99
N VAL A 111 -9.79 5.52 6.30
CA VAL A 111 -8.84 5.79 7.39
C VAL A 111 -9.42 5.38 8.74
N SER A 112 -10.66 5.78 9.03
CA SER A 112 -11.39 5.38 10.25
C SER A 112 -11.46 3.86 10.39
N ARG A 113 -11.77 3.16 9.30
CA ARG A 113 -11.81 1.69 9.31
C ARG A 113 -10.43 1.10 9.59
N GLU A 114 -9.36 1.64 9.01
CA GLU A 114 -8.00 1.16 9.24
C GLU A 114 -7.55 1.32 10.69
N ILE A 115 -7.80 2.48 11.28
CA ILE A 115 -7.46 2.79 12.67
C ILE A 115 -8.23 1.89 13.64
N LEU A 116 -9.48 1.56 13.33
CA LEU A 116 -10.23 0.60 14.12
C LEU A 116 -9.67 -0.82 13.94
N GLU A 117 -9.19 -1.20 12.76
CA GLU A 117 -8.69 -2.54 12.41
C GLU A 117 -7.28 -2.87 12.93
N SER A 118 -6.42 -1.86 13.00
CA SER A 118 -4.98 -1.95 13.22
C SER A 118 -4.49 -0.85 14.14
N ARG A 119 -3.36 -1.10 14.85
CA ARG A 119 -2.69 -0.04 15.61
C ARG A 119 -1.97 0.89 14.64
N PHE A 120 -2.22 2.19 14.78
CA PHE A 120 -1.39 3.26 14.23
C PHE A 120 -0.83 4.08 15.38
N ASP A 121 0.39 4.58 15.20
CA ASP A 121 1.09 5.38 16.20
C ASP A 121 0.76 6.87 16.05
N MET A 122 0.42 7.30 14.84
CA MET A 122 0.10 8.71 14.52
C MET A 122 -0.53 8.83 13.12
N ILE A 123 -1.34 9.87 12.94
CA ILE A 123 -1.78 10.39 11.63
C ILE A 123 -0.99 11.67 11.36
N LEU A 124 -0.48 11.81 10.13
CA LEU A 124 0.17 13.01 9.64
C LEU A 124 -0.69 13.64 8.54
N HIS A 125 -1.23 14.83 8.80
CA HIS A 125 -2.03 15.59 7.85
C HIS A 125 -1.22 16.78 7.31
N VAL A 126 -0.85 16.76 6.03
CA VAL A 126 0.12 17.69 5.44
C VAL A 126 -0.50 18.97 4.84
N GLY A 127 -1.48 19.56 5.55
CA GLY A 127 -2.12 20.83 5.18
C GLY A 127 -3.44 20.67 4.40
N ASP A 128 -4.13 21.80 4.22
CA ASP A 128 -5.43 21.96 3.57
C ASP A 128 -6.51 21.06 4.17
N PHE A 129 -7.00 21.51 5.32
CA PHE A 129 -7.90 20.74 6.18
C PHE A 129 -9.34 20.83 5.68
N ALA A 130 -10.01 21.92 6.03
CA ALA A 130 -11.44 22.10 5.75
C ALA A 130 -11.69 22.72 4.37
N TYR A 131 -10.65 23.13 3.66
CA TYR A 131 -10.71 24.01 2.50
C TYR A 131 -11.43 25.32 2.90
N ASP A 132 -10.64 26.18 3.53
CA ASP A 132 -10.94 27.38 4.29
C ASP A 132 -11.65 27.11 5.64
N PHE A 133 -10.88 27.21 6.73
CA PHE A 133 -11.44 27.04 8.08
C PHE A 133 -12.43 28.14 8.48
N ASP A 134 -12.27 29.34 7.94
CA ASP A 134 -13.06 30.52 8.25
C ASP A 134 -14.35 30.63 7.42
N SER A 135 -14.50 29.78 6.40
CA SER A 135 -15.72 29.65 5.61
C SER A 135 -16.96 29.36 6.47
N ASP A 136 -18.11 29.84 5.97
CA ASP A 136 -19.39 29.81 6.67
C ASP A 136 -19.30 30.38 8.09
N ALA A 137 -18.52 31.46 8.22
CA ALA A 137 -18.25 32.13 9.48
C ALA A 137 -17.68 31.17 10.54
N GLY A 138 -16.77 30.28 10.14
CA GLY A 138 -16.08 29.30 10.97
C GLY A 138 -16.78 27.94 11.12
N GLU A 139 -18.01 27.79 10.64
CA GLU A 139 -18.77 26.53 10.76
C GLU A 139 -18.11 25.38 10.00
N ARG A 140 -17.51 25.68 8.84
CA ARG A 140 -16.83 24.67 8.01
C ARG A 140 -15.65 24.03 8.75
N GLY A 141 -14.84 24.82 9.45
CA GLY A 141 -13.78 24.28 10.29
C GLY A 141 -14.27 23.49 11.49
N ALA A 142 -15.35 23.94 12.14
CA ALA A 142 -15.96 23.16 13.21
C ALA A 142 -16.51 21.81 12.71
N GLN A 143 -17.09 21.77 11.51
CA GLN A 143 -17.56 20.53 10.87
C GLN A 143 -16.39 19.60 10.54
N PHE A 144 -15.30 20.11 9.96
CA PHE A 144 -14.09 19.33 9.72
C PHE A 144 -13.56 18.66 11.01
N MET A 145 -13.54 19.39 12.13
CA MET A 145 -13.10 18.82 13.41
C MET A 145 -14.01 17.69 13.89
N ASN A 146 -15.32 17.77 13.62
CA ASN A 146 -16.26 16.67 13.88
C ASN A 146 -15.99 15.47 12.94
N ASP A 147 -15.68 15.72 11.67
CA ASP A 147 -15.42 14.68 10.67
C ASP A 147 -14.20 13.81 11.06
N ILE A 148 -13.14 14.45 11.57
CA ILE A 148 -11.93 13.74 12.02
C ILE A 148 -12.02 13.20 13.45
N GLN A 149 -13.03 13.59 14.25
CA GLN A 149 -13.12 13.24 15.68
C GLN A 149 -12.99 11.74 15.93
N ASN A 150 -13.57 10.91 15.05
CA ASN A 150 -13.53 9.45 15.19
C ASN A 150 -12.12 8.85 15.06
N VAL A 151 -11.17 9.58 14.47
CA VAL A 151 -9.78 9.16 14.31
C VAL A 151 -8.84 9.94 15.24
N SER A 152 -9.02 11.26 15.35
CA SER A 152 -8.17 12.12 16.18
C SER A 152 -8.36 11.90 17.68
N ALA A 153 -9.54 11.40 18.11
CA ALA A 153 -9.75 10.98 19.49
C ALA A 153 -9.06 9.66 19.86
N LEU A 154 -8.60 8.89 18.86
CA LEU A 154 -8.03 7.55 19.01
C LEU A 154 -6.52 7.47 18.74
N VAL A 155 -6.04 8.28 17.80
CA VAL A 155 -4.67 8.28 17.30
C VAL A 155 -4.14 9.71 17.31
N PRO A 156 -2.92 9.96 17.81
CA PRO A 156 -2.31 11.29 17.75
C PRO A 156 -2.34 11.85 16.33
N TYR A 157 -2.79 13.11 16.20
CA TYR A 157 -3.01 13.76 14.91
C TYR A 157 -2.06 14.95 14.79
N MET A 158 -1.12 14.87 13.84
CA MET A 158 -0.06 15.86 13.63
C MET A 158 -0.27 16.58 12.30
N VAL A 159 0.10 17.85 12.23
CA VAL A 159 -0.33 18.76 11.15
C VAL A 159 0.79 19.63 10.59
N SER A 160 0.76 19.88 9.27
CA SER A 160 1.40 21.06 8.67
C SER A 160 0.34 22.05 8.25
N VAL A 161 0.69 23.34 8.24
CA VAL A 161 -0.18 24.40 7.72
C VAL A 161 -0.14 24.42 6.19
N GLY A 162 -1.30 24.54 5.54
CA GLY A 162 -1.44 24.77 4.09
C GLY A 162 -1.98 26.16 3.74
N ASN A 163 -2.15 26.43 2.44
CA ASN A 163 -2.58 27.75 1.97
C ASN A 163 -4.05 28.06 2.31
N HIS A 164 -4.91 27.04 2.42
CA HIS A 164 -6.30 27.21 2.81
C HIS A 164 -6.48 27.57 4.30
N GLU A 165 -5.39 27.62 5.07
CA GLU A 165 -5.43 28.00 6.49
C GLU A 165 -5.12 29.49 6.75
N SER A 166 -4.85 30.27 5.70
CA SER A 166 -4.38 31.66 5.80
C SER A 166 -5.38 32.66 6.40
N GLY A 167 -6.67 32.30 6.43
CA GLY A 167 -7.76 33.13 6.93
C GLY A 167 -7.49 33.75 8.30
N PHE A 168 -7.76 35.06 8.44
CA PHE A 168 -7.56 35.83 9.67
C PHE A 168 -6.15 35.71 10.26
N ASN A 169 -5.13 35.74 9.39
CA ASN A 169 -3.73 35.58 9.77
C ASN A 169 -3.54 34.26 10.55
N PHE A 170 -4.02 33.16 9.95
CA PHE A 170 -3.97 31.78 10.46
C PHE A 170 -4.63 31.56 11.82
N ALA A 171 -5.56 32.45 12.22
CA ALA A 171 -6.18 32.38 13.53
C ALA A 171 -6.97 31.09 13.74
N HIS A 172 -7.74 30.64 12.74
CA HIS A 172 -8.50 29.39 12.87
C HIS A 172 -7.59 28.17 13.03
N TYR A 173 -6.55 28.04 12.20
CA TYR A 173 -5.58 26.94 12.27
C TYR A 173 -4.87 26.91 13.63
N SER A 174 -4.37 28.06 14.08
CA SER A 174 -3.66 28.19 15.36
C SER A 174 -4.54 27.84 16.56
N GLU A 175 -5.85 28.11 16.46
CA GLU A 175 -6.81 27.83 17.51
C GLU A 175 -7.27 26.36 17.51
N PHE A 176 -7.45 25.72 16.35
CA PHE A 176 -7.80 24.30 16.26
C PHE A 176 -6.63 23.35 16.57
N PHE A 177 -5.38 23.80 16.42
CA PHE A 177 -4.17 22.99 16.61
C PHE A 177 -3.17 23.60 17.61
N ARG A 178 -3.65 24.16 18.71
CA ARG A 178 -2.89 25.05 19.60
C ARG A 178 -1.70 24.43 20.33
N LEU A 179 -1.71 23.12 20.60
CA LEU A 179 -0.68 22.43 21.38
C LEU A 179 0.18 21.46 20.54
N MET A 180 0.54 21.85 19.32
CA MET A 180 1.64 21.17 18.62
C MET A 180 2.95 21.28 19.42
N PRO A 181 3.88 20.31 19.32
CA PRO A 181 5.10 20.24 20.13
C PRO A 181 6.15 21.28 19.67
N THR A 182 5.81 22.55 19.80
CA THR A 182 6.64 23.68 19.41
C THR A 182 7.49 24.18 20.57
N ASP A 183 8.75 24.49 20.29
CA ASP A 183 9.68 25.19 21.16
C ASP A 183 9.96 26.63 20.68
N THR A 184 9.21 27.08 19.68
CA THR A 184 9.44 28.34 18.98
C THR A 184 8.63 29.50 19.61
N PRO A 185 9.01 30.76 19.35
CA PRO A 185 8.31 31.92 19.89
C PRO A 185 6.84 31.98 19.48
N TRP A 186 6.02 32.62 20.31
CA TRP A 186 4.61 32.88 20.02
C TRP A 186 4.43 33.69 18.73
N MET A 187 3.33 33.43 18.02
CA MET A 187 2.89 34.21 16.88
C MET A 187 1.67 35.08 17.22
N THR A 188 1.47 36.13 16.42
CA THR A 188 0.31 37.00 16.50
C THR A 188 -0.66 36.62 15.40
N THR A 189 -1.88 36.24 15.76
CA THR A 189 -3.02 36.02 14.85
C THR A 189 -4.06 37.12 15.04
N ASP A 190 -5.08 37.19 14.20
CA ASP A 190 -6.18 38.17 14.39
C ASP A 190 -7.05 37.85 15.63
N ASN A 191 -7.02 36.60 16.14
CA ASN A 191 -7.66 36.23 17.41
C ASN A 191 -6.75 36.53 18.64
N GLY A 192 -5.55 37.07 18.40
CA GLY A 192 -4.56 37.39 19.42
C GLY A 192 -3.34 36.45 19.43
N PRO A 193 -2.51 36.49 20.49
CA PRO A 193 -1.32 35.66 20.59
C PRO A 193 -1.64 34.15 20.67
N ALA A 194 -0.95 33.36 19.85
CA ALA A 194 -1.06 31.90 19.81
C ALA A 194 0.33 31.24 19.78
N PRO A 195 0.47 29.99 20.28
CA PRO A 195 1.70 29.23 20.11
C PRO A 195 2.02 29.08 18.62
N ASN A 196 3.30 29.08 18.25
CA ASN A 196 3.66 28.91 16.85
C ASN A 196 3.54 27.44 16.43
N THR A 197 2.52 27.15 15.63
CA THR A 197 2.20 25.81 15.10
C THR A 197 2.54 25.68 13.61
N HIS A 198 3.29 26.63 13.05
CA HIS A 198 3.68 26.65 11.63
C HIS A 198 4.93 25.80 11.36
N TYR A 199 5.86 25.72 12.33
CA TYR A 199 7.03 24.87 12.24
C TYR A 199 7.46 24.40 13.63
N TYR A 200 7.77 23.11 13.75
CA TYR A 200 8.07 22.41 15.01
C TYR A 200 8.59 20.99 14.73
N SER A 201 9.16 20.30 15.72
CA SER A 201 9.71 18.95 15.53
C SER A 201 9.42 18.03 16.72
N TRP A 202 9.46 16.71 16.50
CA TRP A 202 9.29 15.73 17.57
C TRP A 202 9.81 14.36 17.16
N ASN A 203 10.02 13.47 18.15
CA ASN A 203 10.40 12.08 17.91
C ASN A 203 9.23 11.13 18.17
N VAL A 204 9.06 10.13 17.30
CA VAL A 204 8.20 8.97 17.52
C VAL A 204 9.04 7.73 17.23
N GLY A 205 9.46 7.00 18.28
CA GLY A 205 10.36 5.85 18.15
C GLY A 205 11.59 6.15 17.29
N LEU A 206 11.72 5.46 16.17
CA LEU A 206 12.87 5.55 15.25
C LEU A 206 12.81 6.73 14.26
N VAL A 207 11.85 7.64 14.39
CA VAL A 207 11.64 8.75 13.44
C VAL A 207 11.67 10.08 14.17
N HIS A 208 12.48 10.99 13.64
CA HIS A 208 12.42 12.41 13.91
C HIS A 208 11.58 13.08 12.82
N PHE A 209 10.46 13.68 13.21
CA PHE A 209 9.59 14.44 12.32
C PHE A 209 9.87 15.92 12.49
N VAL A 210 9.90 16.65 11.38
CA VAL A 210 10.05 18.10 11.36
C VAL A 210 9.00 18.71 10.42
N ALA A 211 8.11 19.50 11.01
CA ALA A 211 7.12 20.30 10.29
C ALA A 211 7.77 21.62 9.87
N VAL A 212 7.67 21.96 8.58
CA VAL A 212 8.03 23.27 8.05
C VAL A 212 6.80 23.94 7.46
N SER A 213 6.73 25.28 7.52
CA SER A 213 5.68 26.03 6.82
C SER A 213 6.16 26.40 5.44
N THR A 214 5.50 25.83 4.44
CA THR A 214 5.70 26.19 3.03
C THR A 214 5.03 27.51 2.66
N GLU A 215 4.15 28.04 3.52
CA GLU A 215 3.44 29.30 3.28
C GLU A 215 4.26 30.52 3.68
N ILE A 216 5.14 30.40 4.69
CA ILE A 216 6.01 31.50 5.16
C ILE A 216 6.81 32.17 4.03
N PRO A 217 7.47 31.43 3.10
CA PRO A 217 8.17 32.04 1.97
C PRO A 217 7.31 32.95 1.07
N PHE A 218 5.99 32.75 1.05
CA PHE A 218 5.06 33.52 0.22
C PHE A 218 4.36 34.63 1.03
N ASP A 219 3.82 34.28 2.20
CA ASP A 219 2.97 35.18 2.98
C ASP A 219 3.75 36.03 4.00
N TYR A 220 4.88 35.51 4.49
CA TYR A 220 5.70 36.14 5.54
C TYR A 220 7.20 36.04 5.26
N PRO A 221 7.70 36.63 4.16
CA PRO A 221 9.11 36.51 3.76
C PRO A 221 10.10 36.96 4.85
N ASP A 222 9.71 37.89 5.72
CA ASP A 222 10.52 38.35 6.86
C ASP A 222 10.77 37.25 7.91
N LEU A 223 9.91 36.23 7.98
CA LEU A 223 10.04 35.10 8.91
C LEU A 223 10.88 33.94 8.35
N VAL A 224 11.20 33.95 7.05
CA VAL A 224 11.96 32.87 6.39
C VAL A 224 13.27 32.60 7.11
N ALA A 225 14.05 33.65 7.40
CA ALA A 225 15.34 33.50 8.06
C ALA A 225 15.23 32.91 9.47
N SER A 226 14.19 33.27 10.22
CA SER A 226 13.96 32.71 11.56
C SER A 226 13.62 31.22 11.48
N MET A 227 12.75 30.85 10.53
CA MET A 227 12.34 29.46 10.31
C MET A 227 13.52 28.60 9.82
N THR A 228 14.30 29.07 8.85
CA THR A 228 15.43 28.29 8.31
C THR A 228 16.55 28.14 9.34
N ASN A 229 16.86 29.18 10.13
CA ASN A 229 17.84 29.08 11.21
C ASN A 229 17.40 28.08 12.29
N TRP A 230 16.11 28.06 12.64
CA TRP A 230 15.56 27.06 13.55
C TRP A 230 15.64 25.65 12.95
N LEU A 231 15.24 25.50 11.68
CA LEU A 231 15.26 24.22 10.98
C LEU A 231 16.67 23.63 10.90
N GLU A 232 17.68 24.43 10.57
CA GLU A 232 19.07 23.99 10.57
C GLU A 232 19.55 23.54 11.96
N ALA A 233 19.18 24.27 13.01
CA ALA A 233 19.52 23.91 14.38
C ALA A 233 18.84 22.60 14.83
N ASP A 234 17.56 22.44 14.49
CA ASP A 234 16.78 21.22 14.77
C ASP A 234 17.36 20.00 14.04
N LEU A 235 17.63 20.14 12.74
CA LEU A 235 18.23 19.08 11.93
C LEU A 235 19.67 18.73 12.36
N ALA A 236 20.44 19.72 12.84
CA ALA A 236 21.74 19.46 13.47
C ALA A 236 21.59 18.58 14.71
N ALA A 237 20.66 18.93 15.60
CA ALA A 237 20.37 18.17 16.82
C ALA A 237 19.83 16.77 16.51
N ALA A 238 18.96 16.63 15.50
CA ALA A 238 18.47 15.35 15.02
C ALA A 238 19.62 14.47 14.49
N ASN A 239 20.58 15.06 13.76
CA ASN A 239 21.75 14.36 13.27
C ASN A 239 22.68 13.86 14.40
N GLU A 240 22.83 14.62 15.48
CA GLU A 240 23.53 14.15 16.69
C GLU A 240 22.83 12.96 17.35
N ASN A 241 21.51 12.82 17.13
CA ASN A 241 20.67 11.80 17.76
C ASN A 241 20.22 10.65 16.82
N ARG A 242 20.83 10.51 15.63
CA ARG A 242 20.49 9.45 14.63
C ARG A 242 20.64 8.02 15.16
N SER A 243 21.38 7.81 16.25
CA SER A 243 21.46 6.51 16.91
C SER A 243 20.13 6.08 17.54
N PHE A 244 19.28 7.03 17.93
CA PHE A 244 17.95 6.79 18.47
C PHE A 244 16.86 6.95 17.41
N ALA A 245 16.86 8.08 16.69
CA ALA A 245 15.91 8.38 15.63
C ALA A 245 16.64 8.44 14.28
N PRO A 246 16.94 7.27 13.67
CA PRO A 246 17.71 7.21 12.44
C PRO A 246 17.01 7.89 11.28
N TRP A 247 15.69 7.79 11.16
CA TRP A 247 14.94 8.42 10.07
C TRP A 247 14.61 9.87 10.38
N VAL A 248 14.92 10.78 9.46
CA VAL A 248 14.48 12.18 9.50
C VAL A 248 13.46 12.40 8.38
N VAL A 249 12.22 12.72 8.77
CA VAL A 249 11.09 12.95 7.87
C VAL A 249 10.63 14.40 8.02
N ALA A 250 10.92 15.21 7.01
CA ALA A 250 10.37 16.54 6.91
C ALA A 250 8.99 16.50 6.26
N HIS A 251 8.12 17.44 6.64
CA HIS A 251 6.82 17.59 5.99
C HIS A 251 6.37 19.04 5.97
N GLY A 252 5.65 19.40 4.92
CA GLY A 252 5.09 20.72 4.65
C GLY A 252 3.87 20.56 3.75
N HIS A 253 3.35 21.66 3.20
CA HIS A 253 2.14 21.57 2.38
C HIS A 253 2.45 21.64 0.88
N ARG A 254 3.08 22.72 0.40
CA ARG A 254 3.43 22.89 -1.01
C ARG A 254 4.62 22.06 -1.46
N SER A 255 4.61 21.70 -2.74
CA SER A 255 5.63 20.86 -3.38
C SER A 255 6.92 21.62 -3.65
N LEU A 256 8.06 21.06 -3.22
CA LEU A 256 9.38 21.49 -3.72
C LEU A 256 9.64 20.96 -5.14
N TYR A 257 9.17 19.75 -5.41
CA TYR A 257 9.24 19.11 -6.71
C TYR A 257 7.88 18.45 -6.99
N CYS A 258 7.31 18.72 -8.16
CA CYS A 258 6.13 18.02 -8.69
C CYS A 258 6.20 17.92 -10.23
N SER A 259 5.19 17.30 -10.85
CA SER A 259 5.14 17.10 -12.31
C SER A 259 3.74 17.21 -12.94
N CYS A 260 2.76 17.71 -12.19
CA CYS A 260 1.36 17.88 -12.60
C CYS A 260 1.17 19.08 -13.53
N ASP A 261 1.33 20.30 -13.02
CA ASP A 261 0.96 21.52 -13.75
C ASP A 261 1.89 22.72 -13.45
N SER A 262 1.38 23.95 -13.63
CA SER A 262 2.11 25.21 -13.43
C SER A 262 2.56 25.49 -12.00
N ASP A 263 1.93 24.89 -10.99
CA ASP A 263 2.32 25.11 -9.59
C ASP A 263 3.69 24.48 -9.30
N CYS A 264 4.09 23.52 -10.15
CA CYS A 264 5.44 22.96 -10.23
C CYS A 264 6.52 23.89 -10.80
N ASP A 265 6.16 25.10 -11.23
CA ASP A 265 7.07 26.05 -11.85
C ASP A 265 7.64 27.04 -10.82
N ALA A 266 6.98 28.19 -10.65
CA ALA A 266 7.53 29.32 -9.89
C ALA A 266 7.51 29.07 -8.37
N ASP A 267 6.41 28.52 -7.87
CA ASP A 267 6.21 28.31 -6.43
C ASP A 267 7.12 27.18 -5.93
N ALA A 268 7.14 26.05 -6.63
CA ALA A 268 8.09 24.97 -6.37
C ALA A 268 9.55 25.44 -6.47
N LEU A 269 9.86 26.37 -7.38
CA LEU A 269 11.21 26.95 -7.47
C LEU A 269 11.55 27.83 -6.25
N ALA A 270 10.63 28.68 -5.81
CA ALA A 270 10.82 29.51 -4.62
C ALA A 270 11.08 28.64 -3.38
N LEU A 271 10.32 27.55 -3.22
CA LEU A 271 10.50 26.61 -2.12
C LEU A 271 11.83 25.86 -2.18
N ARG A 272 12.26 25.43 -3.38
CA ARG A 272 13.58 24.80 -3.55
C ARG A 272 14.72 25.73 -3.15
N ALA A 273 14.60 27.03 -3.45
CA ALA A 273 15.62 28.00 -3.07
C ALA A 273 15.77 28.15 -1.54
N VAL A 274 14.71 27.86 -0.78
CA VAL A 274 14.71 27.93 0.69
C VAL A 274 15.15 26.61 1.31
N PHE A 275 14.57 25.50 0.88
CA PHE A 275 14.62 24.24 1.63
C PHE A 275 15.48 23.15 1.01
N ALA A 276 15.60 23.07 -0.32
CA ALA A 276 16.19 21.89 -0.97
C ALA A 276 17.65 21.68 -0.58
N GLN A 277 18.41 22.77 -0.44
CA GLN A 277 19.81 22.69 -0.01
C GLN A 277 19.93 22.31 1.47
N ILE A 278 19.08 22.85 2.35
CA ILE A 278 19.05 22.48 3.78
C ILE A 278 18.74 20.98 3.93
N PHE A 279 17.71 20.48 3.24
CA PHE A 279 17.36 19.06 3.27
C PHE A 279 18.50 18.17 2.78
N TYR A 280 19.23 18.62 1.76
CA TYR A 280 20.38 17.91 1.26
C TYR A 280 21.55 17.89 2.26
N ASP A 281 21.94 19.06 2.78
CA ASP A 281 23.10 19.23 3.65
C ASP A 281 22.92 18.54 5.00
N TYR A 282 21.69 18.46 5.50
CA TYR A 282 21.39 17.78 6.76
C TYR A 282 20.90 16.33 6.59
N GLY A 283 20.75 15.84 5.36
CA GLY A 283 20.43 14.43 5.10
C GLY A 283 18.99 14.04 5.43
N VAL A 284 18.01 14.90 5.11
CA VAL A 284 16.59 14.58 5.28
C VAL A 284 16.23 13.39 4.37
N ASP A 285 15.70 12.30 4.95
CA ASP A 285 15.44 11.07 4.21
C ASP A 285 14.19 11.21 3.32
N LEU A 286 13.12 11.79 3.88
CA LEU A 286 11.85 12.01 3.18
C LEU A 286 11.38 13.44 3.39
N PHE A 287 10.85 14.05 2.33
CA PHE A 287 9.96 15.21 2.41
C PHE A 287 8.57 14.80 1.92
N ILE A 288 7.56 14.96 2.76
CA ILE A 288 6.17 14.59 2.47
C ILE A 288 5.31 15.86 2.41
N ASN A 289 4.52 16.02 1.36
CA ASN A 289 3.67 17.18 1.16
C ASN A 289 2.31 16.85 0.53
N GLY A 290 1.44 17.86 0.49
CA GLY A 290 0.11 17.84 -0.11
C GLY A 290 0.06 18.83 -1.29
N HIS A 291 -0.93 19.72 -1.28
CA HIS A 291 -1.15 20.84 -2.20
C HIS A 291 -1.55 20.42 -3.60
N GLU A 292 -0.69 19.63 -4.26
CA GLU A 292 -1.08 19.09 -5.55
C GLU A 292 -2.15 18.03 -5.32
N HIS A 293 -3.30 18.16 -5.97
CA HIS A 293 -4.43 17.25 -5.80
C HIS A 293 -4.25 15.92 -6.54
N ASN A 294 -3.14 15.26 -6.25
CA ASN A 294 -2.69 14.01 -6.82
C ASN A 294 -1.74 13.26 -5.86
N TYR A 295 -1.35 12.05 -6.25
CA TYR A 295 -0.26 11.32 -5.61
C TYR A 295 0.92 11.23 -6.56
N GLU A 296 2.08 11.64 -6.09
CA GLU A 296 3.35 11.50 -6.80
C GLU A 296 4.47 11.09 -5.83
N ARG A 297 5.14 9.98 -6.12
CA ARG A 297 6.36 9.58 -5.44
C ARG A 297 7.55 9.72 -6.36
N MET A 298 8.51 10.51 -5.93
CA MET A 298 9.82 10.63 -6.57
C MET A 298 10.81 9.64 -5.97
N PHE A 299 11.96 9.51 -6.62
CA PHE A 299 13.14 8.86 -6.04
C PHE A 299 13.92 9.87 -5.17
N ASP A 300 15.20 9.60 -4.91
CA ASP A 300 16.15 10.58 -4.40
C ASP A 300 16.29 11.76 -5.38
N VAL A 301 16.20 12.99 -4.90
CA VAL A 301 16.38 14.20 -5.73
C VAL A 301 17.35 15.16 -5.05
N ALA A 302 18.54 15.31 -5.63
CA ALA A 302 19.53 16.28 -5.18
C ALA A 302 19.27 17.66 -5.83
N PRO A 303 19.51 18.76 -5.10
CA PRO A 303 19.39 20.10 -5.66
C PRO A 303 20.42 20.33 -6.78
N GLU A 304 20.00 21.03 -7.82
CA GLU A 304 20.90 21.48 -8.90
C GLU A 304 21.46 22.87 -8.58
N PRO A 305 22.74 23.15 -8.95
CA PRO A 305 23.35 24.45 -8.69
C PRO A 305 22.62 25.63 -9.33
N ASP A 306 21.99 25.41 -10.49
CA ASP A 306 21.41 26.51 -11.27
C ASP A 306 19.90 26.68 -10.97
N ASN A 307 19.20 25.65 -10.51
CA ASN A 307 17.77 25.66 -10.10
C ASN A 307 16.78 26.31 -11.10
N LEU A 308 17.14 26.62 -12.35
CA LEU A 308 16.36 27.51 -13.24
C LEU A 308 15.11 26.89 -13.90
N SER A 309 14.64 25.70 -13.48
CA SER A 309 13.55 25.00 -14.18
C SER A 309 12.65 24.15 -13.27
N TRP A 310 11.41 23.89 -13.66
CA TRP A 310 10.58 22.84 -13.05
C TRP A 310 11.16 21.43 -13.25
N LEU A 311 12.01 21.23 -14.27
CA LEU A 311 12.75 19.97 -14.50
C LEU A 311 13.97 19.81 -13.58
N SER A 312 14.36 20.83 -12.81
CA SER A 312 15.57 20.73 -11.97
C SER A 312 15.49 19.54 -11.03
N GLY A 313 16.67 19.06 -10.63
CA GLY A 313 16.82 18.05 -9.60
C GLY A 313 17.44 16.79 -10.18
N ILE A 314 18.59 16.40 -9.63
CA ILE A 314 19.35 15.25 -10.10
C ILE A 314 18.91 14.03 -9.29
N SER A 315 18.43 13.00 -9.97
CA SER A 315 18.03 11.76 -9.33
C SER A 315 18.91 10.59 -9.77
N THR A 316 19.26 9.72 -8.82
CA THR A 316 19.89 8.43 -9.11
C THR A 316 18.88 7.31 -9.32
N GLN A 317 17.58 7.60 -9.19
CA GLN A 317 16.48 6.64 -9.25
C GLN A 317 16.59 5.52 -8.22
N SER A 318 17.18 5.83 -7.06
CA SER A 318 17.40 4.86 -6.01
C SER A 318 16.28 4.85 -4.98
N THR A 319 16.07 3.68 -4.40
CA THR A 319 15.24 3.46 -3.20
C THR A 319 16.05 2.75 -2.11
N VAL A 320 17.36 2.57 -2.34
CA VAL A 320 18.32 1.92 -1.45
C VAL A 320 19.55 2.80 -1.34
N ASP A 321 19.96 3.14 -0.12
CA ASP A 321 21.07 4.05 0.16
C ASP A 321 20.96 5.34 -0.66
N MET A 322 19.81 5.99 -0.50
CA MET A 322 19.40 7.18 -1.24
C MET A 322 20.41 8.30 -0.97
N PRO A 323 21.08 8.85 -2.01
CA PRO A 323 22.09 9.89 -1.85
C PRO A 323 21.51 11.31 -1.77
N ALA A 324 20.18 11.42 -1.71
CA ALA A 324 19.42 12.64 -1.57
C ALA A 324 18.01 12.34 -1.03
N THR A 325 17.28 13.37 -0.64
CA THR A 325 15.91 13.28 -0.11
C THR A 325 14.95 12.65 -1.11
N THR A 326 14.08 11.77 -0.62
CA THR A 326 12.93 11.27 -1.38
C THR A 326 11.73 12.19 -1.17
N TYR A 327 11.09 12.62 -2.26
CA TYR A 327 9.92 13.50 -2.23
C TYR A 327 8.64 12.72 -2.50
N ILE A 328 7.62 12.94 -1.67
CA ILE A 328 6.31 12.28 -1.82
C ILE A 328 5.17 13.29 -1.63
N ILE A 329 4.32 13.38 -2.65
CA ILE A 329 3.09 14.15 -2.67
C ILE A 329 1.93 13.18 -2.39
N THR A 330 1.07 13.53 -1.44
CA THR A 330 -0.12 12.77 -1.05
C THR A 330 -1.32 13.68 -0.78
N GLY A 331 -1.53 14.68 -1.64
CA GLY A 331 -2.62 15.64 -1.58
C GLY A 331 -3.92 15.16 -2.23
N ASP A 332 -4.14 13.85 -2.27
CA ASP A 332 -5.27 13.22 -2.96
C ASP A 332 -6.37 12.74 -1.99
N ALA A 333 -6.56 13.37 -0.83
CA ALA A 333 -7.46 12.83 0.20
C ALA A 333 -8.96 13.10 0.00
N GLY A 334 -9.34 13.89 -1.00
CA GLY A 334 -10.74 14.01 -1.44
C GLY A 334 -11.40 15.35 -1.21
N SER A 335 -10.64 16.45 -1.35
CA SER A 335 -11.14 17.82 -1.28
C SER A 335 -12.28 18.16 -2.24
N ASP A 336 -12.81 19.38 -2.10
CA ASP A 336 -13.85 19.93 -2.97
C ASP A 336 -13.33 20.54 -4.27
N GLU A 337 -12.01 20.61 -4.42
CA GLU A 337 -11.36 20.98 -5.66
C GLU A 337 -11.16 19.75 -6.56
N ASP A 338 -11.06 19.98 -7.87
CA ASP A 338 -10.86 18.90 -8.83
C ASP A 338 -9.43 18.32 -8.69
N HIS A 339 -9.27 17.03 -9.00
CA HIS A 339 -7.95 16.43 -9.14
C HIS A 339 -7.10 17.18 -10.16
N GLU A 340 -5.83 17.31 -9.84
CA GLU A 340 -4.84 17.72 -10.81
C GLU A 340 -4.47 16.57 -11.75
N VAL A 341 -4.49 16.88 -13.04
CA VAL A 341 -4.16 15.92 -14.08
C VAL A 341 -2.71 16.14 -14.49
N PHE A 342 -1.93 15.05 -14.59
CA PHE A 342 -0.59 15.10 -15.15
C PHE A 342 -0.62 15.37 -16.66
N ASP A 343 -0.52 16.64 -17.06
CA ASP A 343 -0.49 17.06 -18.46
C ASP A 343 0.93 17.05 -19.07
N ARG A 344 1.96 16.95 -18.22
CA ARG A 344 3.39 16.94 -18.60
C ARG A 344 3.93 15.52 -18.77
N GLU A 345 4.99 15.41 -19.57
CA GLU A 345 5.79 14.17 -19.62
C GLU A 345 6.41 13.87 -18.25
N GLN A 346 6.42 12.59 -17.87
CA GLN A 346 6.94 12.17 -16.56
C GLN A 346 8.46 12.39 -16.51
N PRO A 347 8.97 13.22 -15.59
CA PRO A 347 10.41 13.42 -15.47
C PRO A 347 11.09 12.18 -14.85
N ASN A 348 12.38 12.00 -15.13
CA ASN A 348 13.13 10.82 -14.67
C ASN A 348 13.18 10.65 -13.15
N ARG A 349 13.04 11.73 -12.38
CA ARG A 349 12.98 11.69 -10.92
C ARG A 349 11.68 11.08 -10.37
N THR A 350 10.61 11.07 -11.16
CA THR A 350 9.31 10.55 -10.74
C THR A 350 9.28 9.03 -10.86
N ALA A 351 9.05 8.34 -9.76
CA ALA A 351 8.98 6.89 -9.72
C ALA A 351 7.55 6.37 -9.97
N PHE A 352 6.55 7.06 -9.44
CA PHE A 352 5.15 6.71 -9.59
C PHE A 352 4.29 7.97 -9.45
N ARG A 353 3.19 8.05 -10.22
CA ARG A 353 2.19 9.11 -10.07
C ARG A 353 0.79 8.64 -10.47
N THR A 354 -0.25 9.15 -9.81
CA THR A 354 -1.67 8.88 -10.09
C THR A 354 -2.54 10.07 -9.68
N ASP A 355 -3.61 10.30 -10.43
CA ASP A 355 -4.61 11.36 -10.28
C ASP A 355 -5.90 10.82 -9.60
N SER A 356 -5.74 9.90 -8.65
CA SER A 356 -6.86 9.16 -8.06
C SER A 356 -6.84 9.34 -6.57
N TYR A 357 -7.98 9.67 -5.96
CA TYR A 357 -8.10 9.87 -4.53
C TYR A 357 -7.51 8.71 -3.73
N GLY A 358 -6.89 9.02 -2.59
CA GLY A 358 -6.17 8.08 -1.79
C GLY A 358 -5.50 8.66 -0.55
N TYR A 359 -4.83 7.78 0.17
CA TYR A 359 -4.01 8.13 1.33
C TYR A 359 -2.85 7.15 1.42
N SER A 360 -1.81 7.59 2.11
CA SER A 360 -0.58 6.85 2.27
C SER A 360 -0.47 6.13 3.62
N ARG A 361 0.24 4.99 3.59
CA ARG A 361 0.70 4.27 4.77
C ARG A 361 2.21 4.29 4.80
N MET A 362 2.76 4.71 5.93
CA MET A 362 4.19 4.64 6.21
C MET A 362 4.43 3.70 7.38
N GLU A 363 5.21 2.64 7.16
CA GLU A 363 5.57 1.66 8.18
C GLU A 363 7.09 1.59 8.37
N ILE A 364 7.58 1.92 9.57
CA ILE A 364 9.00 1.81 9.93
C ILE A 364 9.24 0.43 10.53
N TYR A 365 10.03 -0.40 9.85
CA TYR A 365 10.29 -1.78 10.28
C TYR A 365 11.53 -1.90 11.17
N ASN A 366 12.51 -1.02 10.97
CA ASN A 366 13.73 -0.92 11.76
C ASN A 366 14.48 0.37 11.37
N ALA A 367 15.70 0.51 11.88
CA ALA A 367 16.56 1.65 11.61
C ALA A 367 16.92 1.86 10.13
N THR A 368 16.75 0.86 9.26
CA THR A 368 17.17 0.93 7.85
C THR A 368 16.04 0.67 6.85
N HIS A 369 14.89 0.15 7.26
CA HIS A 369 13.80 -0.20 6.34
C HIS A 369 12.50 0.53 6.69
N LEU A 370 12.01 1.32 5.73
CA LEU A 370 10.71 1.97 5.70
C LEU A 370 9.90 1.38 4.55
N HIS A 371 8.64 1.02 4.80
CA HIS A 371 7.70 0.56 3.80
C HIS A 371 6.63 1.62 3.55
N TRP A 372 6.47 2.02 2.30
CA TRP A 372 5.52 3.04 1.88
C TRP A 372 4.48 2.44 0.93
N GLN A 373 3.21 2.75 1.15
CA GLN A 373 2.11 2.34 0.27
C GLN A 373 1.15 3.49 0.01
N GLN A 374 0.74 3.68 -1.24
CA GLN A 374 -0.43 4.52 -1.59
C GLN A 374 -1.66 3.65 -1.76
N VAL A 375 -2.74 4.03 -1.09
CA VAL A 375 -4.02 3.33 -1.09
C VAL A 375 -5.06 4.19 -1.80
N GLU A 376 -5.50 3.74 -2.98
CA GLU A 376 -6.54 4.40 -3.77
C GLU A 376 -7.91 4.19 -3.11
N TYR A 377 -8.64 5.28 -2.90
CA TYR A 377 -9.98 5.30 -2.33
C TYR A 377 -10.82 6.40 -3.01
N ASP A 378 -11.75 5.96 -3.86
CA ASP A 378 -12.75 6.83 -4.48
C ASP A 378 -14.09 6.11 -4.42
N PHE A 379 -14.94 6.55 -3.49
CA PHE A 379 -16.26 5.93 -3.30
C PHE A 379 -17.14 6.07 -4.54
N SER A 380 -17.09 7.21 -5.22
CA SER A 380 -17.90 7.53 -6.40
C SER A 380 -17.55 6.61 -7.58
N ALA A 381 -16.26 6.30 -7.77
CA ALA A 381 -15.78 5.35 -8.76
C ALA A 381 -15.82 3.89 -8.29
N GLY A 382 -16.21 3.64 -7.03
CA GLY A 382 -16.26 2.31 -6.42
C GLY A 382 -14.88 1.69 -6.17
N VAL A 383 -13.85 2.52 -6.03
CA VAL A 383 -12.49 2.15 -5.62
C VAL A 383 -12.41 2.25 -4.09
N LEU A 384 -12.09 1.14 -3.42
CA LEU A 384 -12.24 1.03 -1.97
C LEU A 384 -11.01 0.40 -1.32
N GLY A 385 -9.84 1.02 -1.50
CA GLY A 385 -8.59 0.65 -0.82
C GLY A 385 -7.69 -0.31 -1.60
N ASP A 386 -7.56 -0.14 -2.92
CA ASP A 386 -6.55 -0.86 -3.70
C ASP A 386 -5.18 -0.19 -3.47
N VAL A 387 -4.15 -0.96 -3.11
CA VAL A 387 -2.78 -0.43 -3.05
C VAL A 387 -2.27 -0.22 -4.48
N VAL A 388 -1.95 1.02 -4.83
CA VAL A 388 -1.54 1.43 -6.19
C VAL A 388 -0.04 1.68 -6.32
N ASP A 389 0.61 2.05 -5.22
CA ASP A 389 2.06 2.11 -5.10
C ASP A 389 2.50 1.39 -3.82
N ASP A 390 3.60 0.66 -3.87
CA ASP A 390 4.09 -0.20 -2.80
C ASP A 390 5.61 -0.32 -2.93
N VAL A 391 6.36 0.34 -2.05
CA VAL A 391 7.83 0.48 -2.14
C VAL A 391 8.50 0.32 -0.79
N TRP A 392 9.67 -0.29 -0.79
CA TRP A 392 10.59 -0.24 0.35
C TRP A 392 11.62 0.85 0.10
N LEU A 393 11.77 1.77 1.04
CA LEU A 393 12.88 2.70 1.12
C LEU A 393 13.88 2.14 2.14
N VAL A 394 15.10 1.91 1.70
CA VAL A 394 16.15 1.29 2.50
C VAL A 394 17.30 2.28 2.64
N GLN A 395 17.66 2.65 3.87
CA GLN A 395 18.77 3.56 4.15
C GLN A 395 19.67 2.93 5.22
N HIS A 396 20.86 2.49 4.83
CA HIS A 396 21.83 1.94 5.79
C HIS A 396 22.68 3.04 6.44
N HIS A 397 22.81 4.19 5.77
CA HIS A 397 23.68 5.29 6.17
C HIS A 397 22.87 6.58 6.28
N HIS A 398 22.47 6.89 7.51
CA HIS A 398 21.75 8.12 7.82
C HIS A 398 22.69 9.29 8.09
N GLY A 399 22.23 10.50 7.81
CA GLY A 399 22.95 11.75 8.03
C GLY A 399 23.22 12.54 6.74
N PRO A 400 23.99 13.64 6.82
CA PRO A 400 24.31 14.53 5.70
C PRO A 400 24.71 13.79 4.41
N PHE A 401 24.12 14.19 3.29
CA PHE A 401 24.48 13.61 1.99
C PHE A 401 25.85 14.13 1.51
N ASN A 402 26.63 13.28 0.84
CA ASN A 402 27.97 13.63 0.37
C ASN A 402 27.96 14.13 -1.09
N ALA A 403 28.62 15.25 -1.36
CA ALA A 403 28.79 15.81 -2.71
C ALA A 403 29.44 14.84 -3.73
N SER A 404 30.14 13.79 -3.28
CA SER A 404 30.73 12.77 -4.16
C SER A 404 29.72 11.95 -4.95
N PHE A 405 28.43 11.96 -4.58
CA PHE A 405 27.36 11.21 -5.27
C PHE A 405 26.89 11.86 -6.58
N ARG A 406 27.45 13.01 -6.99
CA ARG A 406 27.23 13.64 -8.31
C ARG A 406 27.79 12.85 -9.51
N ASN A 407 28.09 11.55 -9.37
CA ASN A 407 28.64 10.73 -10.44
C ASN A 407 27.57 9.80 -11.05
N PRO A 408 26.99 10.14 -12.22
CA PRO A 408 25.91 9.37 -12.86
C PRO A 408 26.26 7.90 -13.14
N LYS A 409 27.56 7.56 -13.17
CA LYS A 409 28.05 6.21 -13.47
C LYS A 409 27.84 5.20 -12.33
N GLN A 410 27.62 5.65 -11.09
CA GLN A 410 27.36 4.77 -9.95
C GLN A 410 25.86 4.56 -9.68
N ALA A 411 25.01 5.53 -10.04
CA ALA A 411 23.54 5.43 -9.98
C ALA A 411 22.98 4.26 -10.78
N ALA A 412 23.57 3.95 -11.94
CA ALA A 412 23.14 2.85 -12.80
C ALA A 412 23.31 1.46 -12.17
N ALA A 413 24.09 1.33 -11.08
CA ALA A 413 24.32 0.06 -10.41
C ALA A 413 23.30 -0.24 -9.29
N ALA A 414 22.52 0.74 -8.81
CA ALA A 414 21.64 0.61 -7.64
C ALA A 414 20.13 0.51 -7.98
N ALA A 415 19.73 0.75 -9.23
CA ALA A 415 18.32 0.80 -9.67
C ALA A 415 17.61 -0.57 -9.84
N ALA A 416 18.00 -1.62 -9.13
CA ALA A 416 17.50 -2.98 -9.37
C ALA A 416 16.58 -3.52 -8.26
N VAL A 417 15.35 -3.03 -8.18
CA VAL A 417 14.19 -3.86 -7.74
C VAL A 417 13.30 -4.10 -8.96
N GLY A 418 13.86 -4.89 -9.87
CA GLY A 418 13.27 -5.44 -11.08
C GLY A 418 14.06 -6.69 -11.43
N LEU A 419 13.77 -7.37 -12.55
CA LEU A 419 14.70 -8.38 -13.04
C LEU A 419 16.06 -7.69 -13.26
N ASP A 420 17.11 -8.16 -12.57
CA ASP A 420 18.48 -7.60 -12.67
C ASP A 420 18.81 -7.30 -14.14
N PRO A 421 19.30 -6.09 -14.51
CA PRO A 421 19.73 -5.78 -15.87
C PRO A 421 20.76 -6.78 -16.41
N ALA A 422 21.56 -7.41 -15.53
CA ALA A 422 22.50 -8.48 -15.89
C ALA A 422 21.83 -9.86 -16.05
N HIS A 423 20.53 -10.01 -15.73
CA HIS A 423 19.82 -11.26 -15.91
C HIS A 423 19.72 -11.61 -17.40
N PRO A 424 20.08 -12.84 -17.83
CA PRO A 424 20.09 -13.26 -19.24
C PRO A 424 18.75 -13.19 -20.00
N ARG A 425 17.68 -12.76 -19.34
CA ARG A 425 16.31 -12.68 -19.87
C ARG A 425 15.71 -11.28 -19.72
N HIS A 426 16.50 -10.29 -19.29
CA HIS A 426 16.06 -8.91 -19.09
C HIS A 426 15.46 -8.33 -20.38
N ASP A 427 16.18 -8.44 -21.49
CA ASP A 427 15.74 -7.86 -22.76
C ASP A 427 14.49 -8.56 -23.31
N ALA A 428 14.38 -9.88 -23.14
CA ALA A 428 13.17 -10.63 -23.49
C ALA A 428 11.95 -10.19 -22.65
N VAL A 429 12.13 -9.91 -21.36
CA VAL A 429 11.06 -9.39 -20.49
C VAL A 429 10.69 -7.96 -20.88
N LYS A 430 11.68 -7.11 -21.16
CA LYS A 430 11.46 -5.72 -21.62
C LYS A 430 10.69 -5.68 -22.95
N ALA A 431 11.07 -6.52 -23.91
CA ALA A 431 10.37 -6.66 -25.18
C ALA A 431 8.92 -7.13 -24.95
N LEU A 432 8.71 -8.15 -24.12
CA LEU A 432 7.37 -8.64 -23.78
C LEU A 432 6.48 -7.54 -23.18
N LEU A 433 7.01 -6.72 -22.27
CA LEU A 433 6.30 -5.59 -21.68
C LEU A 433 5.94 -4.51 -22.70
N ALA A 434 6.83 -4.21 -23.65
CA ALA A 434 6.54 -3.32 -24.77
C ALA A 434 5.38 -3.86 -25.64
N GLY A 435 5.38 -5.17 -25.93
CA GLY A 435 4.26 -5.81 -26.63
C GLY A 435 2.94 -5.73 -25.84
N LEU A 436 2.98 -5.81 -24.51
CA LEU A 436 1.81 -5.71 -23.63
C LEU A 436 1.28 -4.27 -23.49
N SER A 437 2.14 -3.25 -23.57
CA SER A 437 1.74 -1.84 -23.56
C SER A 437 1.08 -1.41 -24.87
N GLY A 438 1.31 -2.17 -25.95
CA GLY A 438 0.85 -1.88 -27.30
C GLY A 438 1.83 -1.01 -28.09
N LEU A 439 3.08 -0.91 -27.64
CA LEU A 439 4.18 -0.36 -28.41
C LEU A 439 4.62 -1.35 -29.49
N GLU A 440 5.26 -0.85 -30.54
CA GLU A 440 5.87 -1.74 -31.54
C GLU A 440 7.00 -2.56 -30.91
N ALA A 441 6.84 -3.88 -30.98
CA ALA A 441 7.81 -4.84 -30.46
C ALA A 441 7.95 -5.97 -31.51
N PRO A 442 8.76 -5.78 -32.57
CA PRO A 442 8.85 -6.72 -33.69
C PRO A 442 9.33 -8.12 -33.26
N GLU A 443 10.05 -8.19 -32.13
CA GLU A 443 10.54 -9.43 -31.55
C GLU A 443 9.47 -10.22 -30.77
N VAL A 444 8.30 -9.64 -30.54
CA VAL A 444 7.22 -10.26 -29.75
C VAL A 444 6.07 -10.69 -30.66
N THR A 445 5.81 -11.98 -30.67
CA THR A 445 4.65 -12.56 -31.37
C THR A 445 3.65 -13.11 -30.37
N GLU A 446 2.47 -12.50 -30.29
CA GLU A 446 1.32 -13.08 -29.58
C GLU A 446 0.75 -14.27 -30.38
N ARG A 447 0.65 -15.42 -29.72
CA ARG A 447 0.08 -16.65 -30.28
C ARG A 447 -1.43 -16.65 -30.08
N ARG A 448 -2.20 -17.00 -31.12
CA ARG A 448 -3.69 -16.99 -31.10
C ARG A 448 -4.27 -15.64 -30.62
N PRO A 449 -3.84 -14.50 -31.20
CA PRO A 449 -4.16 -13.16 -30.68
C PRO A 449 -5.67 -12.89 -30.61
N GLU A 450 -6.46 -13.39 -31.56
CA GLU A 450 -7.91 -13.17 -31.57
C GLU A 450 -8.63 -13.81 -30.37
N VAL A 451 -8.17 -14.98 -29.92
CA VAL A 451 -8.71 -15.66 -28.75
C VAL A 451 -8.38 -14.86 -27.48
N PHE A 452 -7.10 -14.52 -27.29
CA PHE A 452 -6.68 -13.83 -26.08
C PHE A 452 -7.14 -12.37 -26.02
N LYS A 453 -7.27 -11.67 -27.15
CA LYS A 453 -7.94 -10.36 -27.21
C LYS A 453 -9.39 -10.46 -26.72
N ALA A 454 -10.15 -11.48 -27.15
CA ALA A 454 -11.52 -11.69 -26.71
C ALA A 454 -11.59 -11.97 -25.19
N LEU A 455 -10.70 -12.82 -24.67
CA LEU A 455 -10.61 -13.11 -23.23
C LEU A 455 -10.21 -11.87 -22.42
N ARG A 456 -9.23 -11.08 -22.88
CA ARG A 456 -8.82 -9.81 -22.24
C ARG A 456 -9.97 -8.81 -22.16
N ARG A 457 -10.78 -8.67 -23.23
CA ARG A 457 -11.99 -7.83 -23.22
C ARG A 457 -13.01 -8.36 -22.22
N ARG A 458 -13.30 -9.66 -22.27
CA ARG A 458 -14.27 -10.33 -21.39
C ARG A 458 -13.92 -10.12 -19.91
N TRP A 459 -12.64 -10.18 -19.57
CA TRP A 459 -12.14 -10.09 -18.19
C TRP A 459 -11.64 -8.70 -17.80
N ARG A 460 -11.79 -7.70 -18.68
CA ARG A 460 -11.33 -6.31 -18.45
C ARG A 460 -9.83 -6.22 -18.09
N ALA A 461 -9.01 -7.13 -18.60
CA ALA A 461 -7.58 -7.20 -18.30
C ALA A 461 -6.72 -6.20 -19.10
N GLN A 462 -7.28 -5.61 -20.16
CA GLN A 462 -6.54 -4.77 -21.12
C GLN A 462 -5.88 -3.54 -20.46
N ARG A 463 -6.60 -2.83 -19.60
CA ARG A 463 -6.07 -1.63 -18.93
C ARG A 463 -4.91 -1.98 -17.99
N GLY A 464 -5.07 -3.03 -17.19
CA GLY A 464 -4.01 -3.48 -16.26
C GLY A 464 -2.76 -3.97 -16.98
N LEU A 465 -2.91 -4.74 -18.07
CA LEU A 465 -1.78 -5.19 -18.88
C LEU A 465 -1.06 -4.03 -19.58
N ARG A 466 -1.81 -3.04 -20.09
CA ARG A 466 -1.21 -1.84 -20.69
C ARG A 466 -0.44 -1.01 -19.66
N ARG A 467 -1.01 -0.83 -18.46
CA ARG A 467 -0.36 -0.12 -17.34
C ARG A 467 0.95 -0.81 -16.96
N MET A 468 0.90 -2.12 -16.71
CA MET A 468 2.09 -2.94 -16.42
C MET A 468 3.14 -2.85 -17.53
N GLY A 469 2.73 -2.91 -18.81
CA GLY A 469 3.64 -2.78 -19.93
C GLY A 469 4.34 -1.40 -19.99
N LYS A 470 3.60 -0.30 -19.75
CA LYS A 470 4.15 1.06 -19.76
C LYS A 470 5.14 1.30 -18.62
N SER A 471 4.87 0.73 -17.44
CA SER A 471 5.72 0.86 -16.25
C SER A 471 7.01 0.02 -16.29
N GLY A 472 7.26 -0.75 -17.37
CA GLY A 472 8.52 -1.45 -17.58
C GLY A 472 8.86 -2.49 -16.51
N CYS A 473 10.14 -2.89 -16.43
CA CYS A 473 10.59 -3.95 -15.53
C CYS A 473 10.37 -3.63 -14.04
N ALA A 474 10.29 -2.34 -13.66
CA ALA A 474 9.98 -1.88 -12.30
C ALA A 474 8.54 -2.21 -11.84
N SER A 475 7.67 -2.60 -12.79
CA SER A 475 6.32 -3.09 -12.50
C SER A 475 6.26 -4.58 -12.16
N LEU A 476 7.40 -5.29 -12.15
CA LEU A 476 7.46 -6.73 -11.97
C LEU A 476 8.33 -7.11 -10.76
N ARG A 477 7.86 -8.10 -10.00
CA ARG A 477 8.62 -8.75 -8.94
C ARG A 477 9.02 -10.15 -9.36
N LEU A 478 10.32 -10.46 -9.29
CA LEU A 478 10.82 -11.83 -9.43
C LEU A 478 10.48 -12.67 -8.21
N VAL A 479 9.94 -13.87 -8.44
CA VAL A 479 9.68 -14.84 -7.37
C VAL A 479 10.81 -15.87 -7.36
N SER A 480 11.73 -15.71 -6.41
CA SER A 480 12.69 -16.76 -6.09
C SER A 480 11.94 -17.94 -5.45
N GLY A 481 11.94 -19.10 -6.11
CA GLY A 481 11.37 -20.33 -5.54
C GLY A 481 9.99 -20.77 -6.04
N GLY A 482 9.59 -20.41 -7.28
CA GLY A 482 8.48 -21.09 -7.98
C GLY A 482 8.63 -22.61 -7.94
N SER A 483 7.50 -23.34 -7.98
CA SER A 483 7.40 -24.80 -7.85
C SER A 483 8.61 -25.53 -8.46
N ARG A 484 9.18 -26.52 -7.77
CA ARG A 484 10.43 -27.26 -8.13
C ARG A 484 10.55 -27.71 -9.61
N GLY A 485 9.51 -27.64 -10.42
CA GLY A 485 9.56 -27.78 -11.87
C GLY A 485 10.19 -26.60 -12.63
N ALA A 486 9.94 -25.35 -12.23
CA ALA A 486 10.52 -24.14 -12.86
C ALA A 486 12.00 -23.95 -12.49
N ALA A 487 12.34 -24.20 -11.21
CA ALA A 487 13.70 -24.11 -10.71
C ALA A 487 14.65 -25.18 -11.30
N ARG A 488 14.13 -26.31 -11.80
CA ARG A 488 14.97 -27.37 -12.41
C ARG A 488 15.44 -27.04 -13.83
N ARG A 489 14.96 -25.94 -14.44
CA ARG A 489 15.30 -25.51 -15.82
C ARG A 489 15.51 -24.00 -16.00
N GLY A 490 15.77 -23.24 -14.93
CA GLY A 490 16.11 -21.80 -15.04
C GLY A 490 15.01 -20.91 -15.64
N GLY A 491 13.72 -21.27 -15.49
CA GLY A 491 12.61 -20.48 -16.02
C GLY A 491 12.26 -19.27 -15.14
N VAL A 492 11.97 -18.13 -15.76
CA VAL A 492 11.60 -16.87 -15.09
C VAL A 492 10.12 -16.87 -14.67
N PHE A 493 9.84 -16.48 -13.43
CA PHE A 493 8.48 -16.32 -12.88
C PHE A 493 8.34 -14.95 -12.23
N LEU A 494 7.52 -14.09 -12.83
CA LEU A 494 7.32 -12.71 -12.42
C LEU A 494 5.86 -12.49 -12.02
N ILE A 495 5.64 -11.66 -11.01
CA ILE A 495 4.31 -11.18 -10.62
C ILE A 495 4.30 -9.67 -10.84
N SER A 496 3.21 -9.12 -11.38
CA SER A 496 3.02 -7.68 -11.44
C SER A 496 3.02 -7.07 -10.04
N ARG A 497 3.47 -5.82 -9.90
CA ARG A 497 3.60 -5.12 -8.61
C ARG A 497 2.25 -4.96 -7.91
N ASP A 498 1.17 -4.75 -8.69
CA ASP A 498 -0.22 -4.77 -8.20
C ASP A 498 -0.73 -6.18 -7.80
N GLY A 499 0.11 -7.21 -7.95
CA GLY A 499 -0.17 -8.59 -7.59
C GLY A 499 -1.15 -9.31 -8.52
N ARG A 500 -1.68 -8.66 -9.57
CA ARG A 500 -2.82 -9.17 -10.36
C ARG A 500 -2.42 -10.18 -11.43
N PHE A 501 -1.27 -10.01 -12.07
CA PHE A 501 -0.82 -10.81 -13.20
C PHE A 501 0.46 -11.60 -12.88
N ILE A 502 0.57 -12.77 -13.49
CA ILE A 502 1.78 -13.59 -13.51
C ILE A 502 2.29 -13.63 -14.95
N LEU A 503 3.57 -13.34 -15.13
CA LEU A 503 4.31 -13.58 -16.36
C LEU A 503 5.23 -14.77 -16.08
N LYS A 504 4.91 -15.90 -16.71
CA LYS A 504 5.63 -17.14 -16.51
C LYS A 504 6.30 -17.56 -17.81
N GLN A 505 7.61 -17.72 -17.76
CA GLN A 505 8.35 -18.36 -18.83
C GLN A 505 8.01 -19.86 -18.84
N GLU A 506 7.62 -20.35 -19.99
CA GLU A 506 7.16 -21.72 -20.21
C GLU A 506 7.97 -22.39 -21.33
N SER A 507 7.86 -23.71 -21.41
CA SER A 507 8.43 -24.43 -22.54
C SER A 507 7.68 -24.14 -23.84
N ALA A 508 8.37 -24.27 -24.98
CA ALA A 508 7.74 -24.20 -26.30
C ALA A 508 6.56 -25.16 -26.42
N GLY A 509 6.69 -26.37 -25.87
CA GLY A 509 5.65 -27.38 -25.83
C GLY A 509 4.41 -26.93 -25.05
N ALA A 510 4.58 -26.33 -23.86
CA ALA A 510 3.47 -25.85 -23.04
C ALA A 510 2.71 -24.69 -23.71
N VAL A 511 3.41 -23.74 -24.35
CA VAL A 511 2.76 -22.67 -25.12
C VAL A 511 2.06 -23.22 -26.37
N SER A 512 2.67 -24.19 -27.06
CA SER A 512 2.04 -24.89 -28.18
C SER A 512 0.76 -25.59 -27.75
N GLU A 513 0.78 -26.24 -26.58
CA GLU A 513 -0.37 -26.93 -26.03
C GLU A 513 -1.51 -25.97 -25.64
N LEU A 514 -1.18 -24.86 -24.98
CA LEU A 514 -2.15 -23.80 -24.73
C LEU A 514 -2.77 -23.29 -26.04
N CYS A 515 -1.97 -23.14 -27.09
CA CYS A 515 -2.45 -22.74 -28.41
C CYS A 515 -3.33 -23.80 -29.09
N ARG A 516 -3.03 -25.09 -28.88
CA ARG A 516 -3.83 -26.23 -29.38
C ARG A 516 -5.22 -26.19 -28.77
N ILE A 517 -5.31 -26.02 -27.45
CA ILE A 517 -6.59 -26.01 -26.72
C ILE A 517 -7.28 -24.65 -26.66
N ALA A 518 -6.65 -23.56 -27.15
CA ALA A 518 -7.09 -22.19 -26.87
C ALA A 518 -8.57 -21.92 -27.20
N SER A 519 -9.10 -22.49 -28.29
CA SER A 519 -10.51 -22.35 -28.67
C SER A 519 -11.44 -23.07 -27.71
N ASP A 520 -11.08 -24.28 -27.30
CA ASP A 520 -11.88 -25.15 -26.43
C ASP A 520 -11.85 -24.60 -25.01
N TYR A 521 -10.66 -24.19 -24.57
CA TYR A 521 -10.44 -23.45 -23.34
C TYR A 521 -11.30 -22.18 -23.32
N ALA A 522 -11.22 -21.31 -24.32
CA ALA A 522 -11.96 -20.06 -24.35
C ALA A 522 -13.48 -20.26 -24.24
N ARG A 523 -14.03 -21.26 -24.96
CA ARG A 523 -15.45 -21.66 -24.85
C ARG A 523 -15.77 -22.20 -23.46
N TYR A 524 -14.92 -23.06 -22.91
CA TYR A 524 -15.14 -23.66 -21.60
C TYR A 524 -15.12 -22.63 -20.47
N VAL A 525 -14.19 -21.67 -20.54
CA VAL A 525 -14.04 -20.62 -19.54
C VAL A 525 -15.00 -19.44 -19.73
N GLU A 526 -15.97 -19.55 -20.65
CA GLU A 526 -17.19 -18.73 -20.65
C GLU A 526 -17.97 -18.92 -19.34
N ASP A 527 -17.90 -20.10 -18.72
CA ASP A 527 -18.32 -20.24 -17.33
C ASP A 527 -17.30 -19.58 -16.40
N ASP A 528 -17.67 -18.39 -15.93
CA ASP A 528 -16.86 -17.58 -15.03
C ASP A 528 -16.60 -18.24 -13.66
N ARG A 529 -17.29 -19.36 -13.36
CA ARG A 529 -17.07 -20.17 -12.15
C ARG A 529 -15.89 -21.13 -12.30
N SER A 530 -15.33 -21.34 -13.49
CA SER A 530 -14.13 -22.18 -13.68
C SER A 530 -12.97 -21.73 -12.79
N LEU A 531 -12.23 -22.71 -12.26
CA LEU A 531 -11.01 -22.53 -11.48
C LEU A 531 -9.75 -22.71 -12.32
N LEU A 532 -9.87 -22.90 -13.64
CA LEU A 532 -8.72 -22.89 -14.53
C LEU A 532 -8.01 -21.52 -14.50
N PRO A 533 -6.67 -21.49 -14.68
CA PRO A 533 -5.92 -20.26 -14.81
C PRO A 533 -6.52 -19.38 -15.91
N ARG A 534 -6.62 -18.08 -15.67
CA ARG A 534 -7.10 -17.10 -16.65
C ARG A 534 -5.95 -16.63 -17.49
N TYR A 535 -5.60 -17.43 -18.50
CA TYR A 535 -4.64 -17.05 -19.52
C TYR A 535 -5.15 -15.85 -20.32
N VAL A 536 -4.46 -14.73 -20.19
CA VAL A 536 -4.75 -13.47 -20.87
C VAL A 536 -3.81 -13.22 -22.05
N GLY A 537 -2.82 -14.08 -22.28
CA GLY A 537 -1.97 -14.05 -23.47
C GLY A 537 -0.92 -15.15 -23.47
N ALA A 538 -0.46 -15.52 -24.66
CA ALA A 538 0.64 -16.45 -24.88
C ALA A 538 1.58 -15.85 -25.92
N TYR A 539 2.88 -15.79 -25.63
CA TYR A 539 3.83 -15.01 -26.41
C TYR A 539 5.08 -15.83 -26.74
N THR A 540 5.65 -15.55 -27.90
CA THR A 540 7.01 -15.94 -28.28
C THR A 540 7.83 -14.66 -28.40
N VAL A 541 9.00 -14.62 -27.76
CA VAL A 541 9.90 -13.46 -27.74
C VAL A 541 11.24 -13.87 -28.31
N ALA A 542 11.66 -13.23 -29.40
CA ALA A 542 12.87 -13.51 -30.16
C ALA A 542 13.97 -12.47 -29.88
N CYS A 543 14.34 -12.32 -28.61
CA CYS A 543 15.40 -11.42 -28.16
C CYS A 543 16.64 -12.24 -27.77
N GLY A 544 17.58 -12.40 -28.70
CA GLY A 544 18.65 -13.40 -28.61
C GLY A 544 18.09 -14.82 -28.70
N ASP A 545 18.07 -15.55 -27.58
CA ASP A 545 17.46 -16.88 -27.50
C ASP A 545 15.93 -16.79 -27.44
N THR A 546 15.26 -17.50 -28.35
CA THR A 546 13.79 -17.58 -28.36
C THR A 546 13.24 -18.10 -27.03
N SER A 547 12.31 -17.36 -26.44
CA SER A 547 11.63 -17.72 -25.20
C SER A 547 10.11 -17.68 -25.37
N HIS A 548 9.42 -18.49 -24.56
CA HIS A 548 7.97 -18.63 -24.62
C HIS A 548 7.35 -18.26 -23.28
N TRP A 549 6.26 -17.52 -23.32
CA TRP A 549 5.67 -16.90 -22.13
C TRP A 549 4.16 -17.07 -22.12
N VAL A 550 3.62 -17.24 -20.92
CA VAL A 550 2.19 -17.12 -20.66
C VAL A 550 1.96 -15.98 -19.68
N VAL A 551 0.92 -15.20 -19.93
CA VAL A 551 0.44 -14.16 -19.02
C VAL A 551 -0.91 -14.60 -18.50
N MET A 552 -1.08 -14.64 -17.19
CA MET A 552 -2.29 -15.14 -16.53
C MET A 552 -2.62 -14.37 -15.25
N ASN A 553 -3.83 -14.55 -14.71
CA ASN A 553 -4.17 -14.01 -13.39
C ASN A 553 -3.38 -14.70 -12.27
N ASN A 554 -3.17 -13.97 -11.18
CA ASN A 554 -2.66 -14.54 -9.94
C ASN A 554 -3.81 -15.08 -9.06
N VAL A 555 -3.78 -16.37 -8.73
CA VAL A 555 -4.76 -17.01 -7.84
C VAL A 555 -4.72 -16.43 -6.42
N LEU A 556 -3.55 -15.96 -5.99
CA LEU A 556 -3.31 -15.42 -4.64
C LEU A 556 -3.45 -13.90 -4.55
N ASP A 557 -3.97 -13.24 -5.60
CA ASP A 557 -4.29 -11.82 -5.59
C ASP A 557 -5.47 -11.57 -4.63
N VAL A 558 -5.18 -11.39 -3.34
CA VAL A 558 -6.12 -10.99 -2.29
C VAL A 558 -5.41 -10.07 -1.29
N PRO A 559 -6.06 -8.99 -0.81
CA PRO A 559 -5.45 -7.97 0.06
C PRO A 559 -5.39 -8.40 1.53
N PHE A 560 -5.42 -9.70 1.81
CA PHE A 560 -5.47 -10.23 3.15
C PHE A 560 -4.14 -10.84 3.54
N ARG A 561 -3.81 -10.78 4.83
CA ARG A 561 -2.61 -11.43 5.36
C ARG A 561 -2.64 -12.92 5.02
N ARG A 562 -1.69 -13.33 4.20
CA ARG A 562 -1.48 -14.71 3.80
C ARG A 562 -0.79 -15.47 4.94
N VAL A 563 -1.43 -16.52 5.41
CA VAL A 563 -0.96 -17.36 6.51
C VAL A 563 -0.17 -18.55 5.98
N ALA A 564 -0.64 -19.18 4.92
CA ALA A 564 0.00 -20.35 4.31
C ALA A 564 -0.43 -20.51 2.85
N VAL A 565 0.39 -21.19 2.05
CA VAL A 565 0.07 -21.59 0.67
C VAL A 565 0.38 -23.07 0.51
N TYR A 566 -0.54 -23.81 -0.11
CA TYR A 566 -0.36 -25.23 -0.44
C TYR A 566 -0.49 -25.44 -1.95
N ASP A 567 0.45 -26.19 -2.52
CA ASP A 567 0.39 -26.76 -3.86
C ASP A 567 0.02 -28.24 -3.71
N LEU A 568 -1.17 -28.65 -4.16
CA LEU A 568 -1.73 -29.99 -3.97
C LEU A 568 -1.90 -30.71 -5.31
N LYS A 569 -1.34 -31.92 -5.45
CA LYS A 569 -1.45 -32.78 -6.66
C LYS A 569 -2.18 -34.10 -6.42
N GLY A 570 -2.52 -34.39 -5.18
CA GLY A 570 -3.08 -35.67 -4.74
C GLY A 570 -2.10 -36.83 -4.84
N SER A 571 -0.82 -36.61 -4.50
CA SER A 571 0.22 -37.65 -4.49
C SER A 571 1.17 -37.46 -3.31
N THR A 572 1.90 -38.50 -2.89
CA THR A 572 2.74 -38.46 -1.67
C THR A 572 4.24 -38.47 -1.96
N ALA A 573 4.68 -39.08 -3.07
CA ALA A 573 6.11 -39.19 -3.40
C ALA A 573 6.74 -37.82 -3.73
N GLY A 574 7.68 -37.36 -2.89
CA GLY A 574 8.35 -36.05 -3.05
C GLY A 574 7.45 -34.85 -2.78
N ARG A 575 6.31 -35.07 -2.10
CA ARG A 575 5.27 -34.07 -1.82
C ARG A 575 5.21 -33.64 -0.35
N LYS A 576 6.35 -33.66 0.34
CA LYS A 576 6.58 -32.94 1.60
C LYS A 576 7.45 -31.72 1.33
N ALA A 577 7.07 -30.57 1.86
CA ALA A 577 7.88 -29.36 1.75
C ALA A 577 9.11 -29.42 2.66
N PRO A 578 10.27 -28.90 2.23
CA PRO A 578 11.40 -28.71 3.14
C PRO A 578 11.05 -27.66 4.20
N SER A 579 11.74 -27.72 5.35
CA SER A 579 11.56 -26.73 6.42
C SER A 579 11.78 -25.31 5.89
N GLY A 580 10.93 -24.36 6.27
CA GLY A 580 11.00 -22.96 5.84
C GLY A 580 10.54 -22.69 4.40
N ALA A 581 9.99 -23.67 3.68
CA ALA A 581 9.47 -23.44 2.34
C ALA A 581 8.26 -22.49 2.33
N ALA A 582 8.24 -21.54 1.39
CA ALA A 582 7.13 -20.60 1.18
C ALA A 582 5.82 -21.29 0.74
N THR A 583 5.92 -22.46 0.11
CA THR A 583 4.77 -23.24 -0.39
C THR A 583 4.84 -24.67 0.14
N LEU A 584 3.80 -25.05 0.88
CA LEU A 584 3.58 -26.38 1.46
C LEU A 584 2.97 -27.34 0.43
N LYS A 585 3.01 -28.64 0.71
CA LYS A 585 2.57 -29.68 -0.24
C LYS A 585 1.59 -30.67 0.38
N ASP A 586 1.25 -31.71 -0.38
CA ASP A 586 0.24 -32.72 -0.07
C ASP A 586 0.43 -33.38 1.31
N VAL A 587 1.67 -33.74 1.68
CA VAL A 587 1.96 -34.37 2.98
C VAL A 587 1.76 -33.38 4.13
N ASP A 588 2.12 -32.11 3.92
CA ASP A 588 1.94 -31.05 4.91
C ASP A 588 0.45 -30.72 5.08
N ALA A 589 -0.34 -30.84 4.00
CA ALA A 589 -1.77 -30.60 4.00
C ALA A 589 -2.57 -31.66 4.76
N HIS A 590 -2.09 -32.91 4.86
CA HIS A 590 -2.76 -33.95 5.67
C HIS A 590 -2.84 -33.58 7.15
N HIS A 591 -1.89 -32.79 7.65
CA HIS A 591 -1.88 -32.30 9.03
C HIS A 591 -2.52 -30.91 9.18
N ALA A 592 -2.91 -30.29 8.07
CA ALA A 592 -3.58 -28.99 8.05
C ALA A 592 -5.10 -29.18 8.03
N ASP A 593 -5.82 -28.57 8.98
CA ASP A 593 -7.30 -28.54 8.96
C ASP A 593 -7.79 -27.65 7.79
N LEU A 594 -7.76 -28.10 6.54
CA LEU A 594 -8.22 -27.33 5.37
C LEU A 594 -9.71 -27.56 5.06
N ALA A 595 -10.45 -28.17 5.99
CA ALA A 595 -11.85 -28.49 5.78
C ALA A 595 -12.73 -27.23 5.75
N SER A 596 -13.77 -27.27 4.90
CA SER A 596 -14.82 -26.24 4.85
C SER A 596 -16.20 -26.88 4.78
N ARG A 597 -17.19 -26.31 5.49
CA ARG A 597 -18.60 -26.73 5.39
C ARG A 597 -19.25 -26.43 4.03
N ARG A 598 -18.58 -25.64 3.17
CA ARG A 598 -19.07 -25.26 1.83
C ARG A 598 -18.21 -25.82 0.70
N SER A 599 -17.38 -26.84 0.97
CA SER A 599 -16.45 -27.41 -0.01
C SER A 599 -17.13 -28.14 -1.17
N SER A 600 -18.37 -28.61 -1.01
CA SER A 600 -19.10 -29.34 -2.06
C SER A 600 -19.17 -28.58 -3.39
N ARG A 601 -19.37 -27.25 -3.36
CA ARG A 601 -19.41 -26.42 -4.56
C ARG A 601 -18.04 -26.27 -5.23
N ALA A 602 -16.97 -26.21 -4.45
CA ALA A 602 -15.61 -26.17 -4.99
C ALA A 602 -15.24 -27.51 -5.61
N ILE A 603 -15.61 -28.61 -4.96
CA ILE A 603 -15.36 -29.98 -5.44
C ILE A 603 -16.14 -30.25 -6.74
N GLU A 604 -17.42 -29.88 -6.81
CA GLU A 604 -18.22 -30.03 -8.04
C GLU A 604 -17.60 -29.23 -9.20
N ARG A 605 -17.08 -28.03 -8.92
CA ARG A 605 -16.42 -27.22 -9.93
C ARG A 605 -15.10 -27.82 -10.38
N LEU A 606 -14.27 -28.28 -9.45
CA LEU A 606 -13.02 -28.98 -9.75
C LEU A 606 -13.28 -30.25 -10.56
N ASP A 607 -14.36 -30.98 -10.28
CA ASP A 607 -14.73 -32.17 -11.06
C ASP A 607 -14.97 -31.83 -12.53
N LYS A 608 -15.72 -30.74 -12.79
CA LYS A 608 -15.94 -30.23 -14.14
C LYS A 608 -14.66 -29.73 -14.80
N ASP A 609 -13.84 -28.94 -14.08
CA ASP A 609 -12.60 -28.38 -14.64
C ASP A 609 -11.59 -29.48 -14.97
N THR A 610 -11.47 -30.48 -14.10
CA THR A 610 -10.56 -31.61 -14.30
C THR A 610 -11.05 -32.59 -15.37
N ALA A 611 -12.37 -32.73 -15.57
CA ALA A 611 -12.93 -33.47 -16.70
C ALA A 611 -12.58 -32.79 -18.04
N PHE A 612 -12.62 -31.45 -18.09
CA PHE A 612 -12.16 -30.70 -19.27
C PHE A 612 -10.67 -30.95 -19.55
N LEU A 613 -9.83 -30.94 -18.51
CA LEU A 613 -8.40 -31.23 -18.64
C LEU A 613 -8.16 -32.68 -19.12
N GLU A 614 -8.88 -33.65 -18.55
CA GLU A 614 -8.83 -35.06 -18.96
C GLU A 614 -9.21 -35.24 -20.43
N GLN A 615 -10.31 -34.62 -20.90
CA GLN A 615 -10.75 -34.67 -22.30
C GLN A 615 -9.73 -34.09 -23.28
N ASN A 616 -8.81 -33.25 -22.79
CA ASN A 616 -7.74 -32.66 -23.57
C ASN A 616 -6.38 -33.34 -23.33
N ASP A 617 -6.34 -34.52 -22.68
CA ASP A 617 -5.13 -35.29 -22.36
C ASP A 617 -4.11 -34.54 -21.46
N LEU A 618 -4.61 -33.65 -20.60
CA LEU A 618 -3.81 -32.84 -19.69
C LEU A 618 -3.77 -33.45 -18.28
N LEU A 619 -2.59 -33.44 -17.65
CA LEU A 619 -2.35 -33.97 -16.31
C LEU A 619 -1.39 -33.08 -15.51
N ASP A 620 -0.96 -33.56 -14.34
CA ASP A 620 0.08 -32.95 -13.50
C ASP A 620 -0.24 -31.51 -13.01
N TYR A 621 -1.52 -31.11 -13.11
CA TYR A 621 -2.04 -29.86 -12.56
C TYR A 621 -2.12 -29.91 -11.04
N SER A 622 -2.00 -28.74 -10.41
CA SER A 622 -2.12 -28.57 -8.96
C SER A 622 -3.33 -27.74 -8.59
N LEU A 623 -3.91 -28.00 -7.42
CA LEU A 623 -4.74 -27.03 -6.71
C LEU A 623 -3.83 -26.16 -5.85
N LEU A 624 -3.81 -24.86 -6.13
CA LEU A 624 -3.20 -23.89 -5.23
C LEU A 624 -4.23 -23.47 -4.17
N VAL A 625 -3.87 -23.60 -2.90
CA VAL A 625 -4.71 -23.25 -1.74
C VAL A 625 -3.99 -22.21 -0.90
N GLY A 626 -4.46 -20.97 -0.94
CA GLY A 626 -4.02 -19.93 -0.01
C GLY A 626 -4.91 -19.90 1.23
N VAL A 627 -4.31 -19.79 2.41
CA VAL A 627 -4.99 -19.56 3.69
C VAL A 627 -4.79 -18.11 4.09
N PHE A 628 -5.90 -17.41 4.34
CA PHE A 628 -5.93 -15.98 4.64
C PHE A 628 -6.70 -15.73 5.93
N GLU A 629 -6.19 -14.83 6.76
CA GLU A 629 -6.80 -14.47 8.05
C GLU A 629 -7.57 -13.14 7.92
N THR A 630 -8.81 -13.10 8.41
CA THR A 630 -9.63 -11.89 8.52
C THR A 630 -10.07 -11.67 9.97
N ARG A 631 -10.19 -10.41 10.43
CA ARG A 631 -10.65 -10.09 11.79
C ARG A 631 -12.16 -9.84 11.82
N ARG A 632 -12.84 -10.42 12.82
CA ARG A 632 -14.31 -10.61 12.89
C ARG A 632 -15.09 -9.38 13.36
N ILE A 633 -14.43 -8.42 14.00
CA ILE A 633 -15.05 -7.14 14.45
C ILE A 633 -15.23 -6.18 13.26
N PHE A 634 -14.39 -6.32 12.22
CA PHE A 634 -14.26 -5.31 11.17
C PHE A 634 -14.81 -5.76 9.80
N PHE A 635 -15.00 -7.07 9.61
CA PHE A 635 -15.69 -7.62 8.45
C PHE A 635 -16.83 -8.54 8.89
N SER A 636 -18.07 -8.10 8.67
CA SER A 636 -19.20 -9.02 8.71
C SER A 636 -19.02 -10.09 7.61
N PRO A 637 -19.62 -11.30 7.76
CA PRO A 637 -19.70 -12.26 6.67
C PRO A 637 -20.29 -11.65 5.39
N ALA A 638 -21.08 -10.58 5.52
CA ALA A 638 -21.59 -9.81 4.41
C ALA A 638 -20.50 -8.98 3.72
N THR A 639 -19.60 -8.25 4.40
CA THR A 639 -18.54 -7.46 3.71
C THR A 639 -17.50 -8.34 3.02
N TRP A 640 -17.12 -9.48 3.59
CA TRP A 640 -16.31 -10.48 2.88
C TRP A 640 -17.05 -11.04 1.65
N PHE A 641 -18.34 -11.35 1.81
CA PHE A 641 -19.18 -11.81 0.71
C PHE A 641 -19.44 -10.71 -0.33
N PHE A 642 -19.53 -9.43 0.05
CA PHE A 642 -19.69 -8.27 -0.83
C PHE A 642 -18.40 -7.97 -1.58
N TRP A 643 -17.24 -8.05 -0.94
CA TRP A 643 -15.93 -7.97 -1.60
C TRP A 643 -15.80 -9.07 -2.68
N PHE A 644 -16.20 -10.31 -2.36
CA PHE A 644 -16.26 -11.41 -3.33
C PHE A 644 -17.37 -11.28 -4.40
N ARG A 645 -18.53 -10.66 -4.08
CA ARG A 645 -19.72 -10.60 -4.94
C ARG A 645 -19.79 -9.36 -5.84
N ARG A 646 -19.24 -8.20 -5.43
CA ARG A 646 -19.19 -6.95 -6.25
C ARG A 646 -18.11 -7.03 -7.34
N ARG A 647 -17.04 -7.82 -7.17
CA ARG A 647 -16.02 -8.09 -8.21
C ARG A 647 -16.38 -9.23 -9.18
N ARG A 648 -17.67 -9.53 -9.40
CA ARG A 648 -18.15 -10.54 -10.37
C ARG A 648 -17.59 -10.37 -11.79
N GLY A 649 -17.10 -9.19 -12.16
CA GLY A 649 -16.43 -8.95 -13.44
C GLY A 649 -14.92 -9.22 -13.48
N ARG A 650 -14.19 -9.16 -12.35
CA ARG A 650 -12.72 -8.95 -12.30
C ARG A 650 -11.87 -10.10 -11.74
N ARG A 651 -12.42 -11.08 -11.00
CA ARG A 651 -11.63 -12.23 -10.50
C ARG A 651 -12.33 -13.58 -10.77
N ARG A 652 -12.09 -14.09 -11.98
CA ARG A 652 -12.53 -15.40 -12.49
C ARG A 652 -11.36 -16.38 -12.33
N GLY A 653 -11.58 -17.68 -12.11
CA GLY A 653 -10.47 -18.65 -11.92
C GLY A 653 -10.17 -19.01 -10.46
N VAL A 654 -10.93 -18.47 -9.50
CA VAL A 654 -10.69 -18.67 -8.06
C VAL A 654 -12.00 -18.84 -7.30
N ILE A 655 -12.02 -19.68 -6.26
CA ILE A 655 -13.13 -19.78 -5.30
C ILE A 655 -12.61 -19.60 -3.88
N ALA A 656 -13.39 -18.92 -3.04
CA ALA A 656 -13.05 -18.80 -1.64
C ALA A 656 -14.06 -19.50 -0.72
N LEU A 657 -13.53 -20.16 0.29
CA LEU A 657 -14.28 -20.95 1.25
C LEU A 657 -13.94 -20.50 2.67
N ARG A 658 -14.91 -20.54 3.57
CA ARG A 658 -14.64 -20.33 5.00
C ARG A 658 -14.13 -21.63 5.63
N ARG A 659 -13.01 -21.57 6.33
CA ARG A 659 -12.38 -22.72 7.01
C ARG A 659 -13.17 -23.15 8.26
N ARG A 660 -13.09 -24.43 8.64
CA ARG A 660 -13.87 -25.05 9.73
C ARG A 660 -13.39 -24.69 11.16
N ARG A 661 -12.13 -24.29 11.36
CA ARG A 661 -11.43 -24.25 12.66
C ARG A 661 -12.23 -23.59 13.83
N ARG A 662 -12.00 -24.11 15.04
CA ARG A 662 -12.67 -23.72 16.32
C ARG A 662 -12.53 -22.21 16.60
N ARG A 663 -13.63 -21.63 17.11
CA ARG A 663 -13.86 -20.20 17.38
C ARG A 663 -12.68 -19.52 18.12
N HIS A 664 -11.79 -18.85 17.38
CA HIS A 664 -11.18 -17.64 17.92
C HIS A 664 -12.26 -16.55 17.85
N PRO A 665 -12.57 -15.84 18.95
CA PRO A 665 -13.69 -14.88 18.97
C PRO A 665 -13.56 -13.80 17.89
N LEU A 666 -12.32 -13.46 17.52
CA LEU A 666 -11.97 -12.28 16.71
C LEU A 666 -11.40 -12.57 15.32
N LYS A 667 -11.20 -13.84 14.91
CA LYS A 667 -10.51 -14.18 13.64
C LYS A 667 -11.28 -15.23 12.84
N THR A 668 -11.33 -15.06 11.51
CA THR A 668 -11.90 -16.02 10.56
C THR A 668 -10.86 -16.36 9.50
N ASP A 669 -10.63 -17.65 9.30
CA ASP A 669 -9.75 -18.14 8.23
C ASP A 669 -10.55 -18.40 6.95
N HIS A 670 -10.04 -17.91 5.83
CA HIS A 670 -10.56 -18.14 4.50
C HIS A 670 -9.56 -18.91 3.64
N LEU A 671 -10.06 -19.84 2.86
CA LEU A 671 -9.32 -20.59 1.85
C LEU A 671 -9.60 -19.95 0.50
N VAL A 672 -8.57 -19.76 -0.33
CA VAL A 672 -8.68 -19.26 -1.69
C VAL A 672 -8.06 -20.32 -2.60
N LEU A 673 -8.83 -20.82 -3.56
CA LEU A 673 -8.53 -22.02 -4.35
C LEU A 673 -8.52 -21.70 -5.85
N GLY A 674 -7.51 -22.18 -6.58
CA GLY A 674 -7.46 -22.13 -8.04
C GLY A 674 -6.54 -23.21 -8.62
N LEU A 675 -6.81 -23.69 -9.83
CA LEU A 675 -5.93 -24.64 -10.52
C LEU A 675 -4.73 -23.89 -11.11
N ILE A 676 -3.57 -24.54 -11.10
CA ILE A 676 -2.33 -24.05 -11.71
C ILE A 676 -1.62 -25.19 -12.44
N ASP A 677 -0.63 -24.84 -13.28
CA ASP A 677 0.22 -25.80 -14.01
C ASP A 677 -0.57 -26.81 -14.86
N VAL A 678 -1.56 -26.33 -15.62
CA VAL A 678 -2.54 -27.18 -16.33
C VAL A 678 -2.15 -27.61 -17.76
N LEU A 679 -0.94 -27.27 -18.23
CA LEU A 679 -0.53 -27.43 -19.62
C LEU A 679 0.35 -28.66 -19.90
N GLN A 680 0.49 -29.57 -18.93
CA GLN A 680 1.32 -30.76 -19.08
C GLN A 680 0.54 -31.89 -19.77
N THR A 681 1.07 -32.41 -20.88
CA THR A 681 0.46 -33.46 -21.71
C THR A 681 0.92 -34.86 -21.32
N TRP A 682 0.08 -35.85 -21.65
CA TRP A 682 0.38 -37.29 -21.52
C TRP A 682 1.19 -37.83 -22.71
N ASP A 683 2.41 -37.32 -22.87
CA ASP A 683 3.31 -37.69 -23.96
C ASP A 683 4.15 -38.96 -23.65
N VAL A 684 5.01 -39.35 -24.60
CA VAL A 684 5.91 -40.49 -24.46
C VAL A 684 6.86 -40.33 -23.28
N ALA A 685 7.34 -39.11 -23.01
CA ALA A 685 8.24 -38.85 -21.89
C ALA A 685 7.53 -39.09 -20.54
N LYS A 686 6.26 -38.68 -20.42
CA LYS A 686 5.43 -38.95 -19.24
C LYS A 686 5.06 -40.43 -19.08
N LYS A 687 4.87 -41.17 -20.18
CA LYS A 687 4.70 -42.63 -20.14
C LYS A 687 5.96 -43.32 -19.59
N ILE A 688 7.15 -42.88 -20.00
CA ILE A 688 8.42 -43.38 -19.46
C ILE A 688 8.56 -43.01 -17.98
N GLU A 689 8.27 -41.76 -17.60
CA GLU A 689 8.31 -41.31 -16.20
C GLU A 689 7.39 -42.15 -15.30
N PHE A 690 6.18 -42.48 -15.78
CA PHE A 690 5.23 -43.35 -15.08
C PHE A 690 5.80 -44.73 -14.81
N VAL A 691 6.40 -45.38 -15.82
CA VAL A 691 7.00 -46.72 -15.66
C VAL A 691 8.15 -46.67 -14.66
N CYS A 692 9.10 -45.76 -14.85
CA CYS A 692 10.31 -45.69 -14.01
C CYS A 692 9.98 -45.32 -12.55
N ARG A 693 9.17 -44.27 -12.33
CA ARG A 693 8.83 -43.86 -10.96
C ARG A 693 7.86 -44.81 -10.29
N GLY A 694 6.97 -45.44 -11.05
CA GLY A 694 5.99 -46.38 -10.53
C GLY A 694 6.65 -47.64 -9.98
N ALA A 695 7.71 -48.11 -10.63
CA ALA A 695 8.52 -49.23 -10.14
C ALA A 695 9.24 -48.92 -8.81
N VAL A 696 9.64 -47.67 -8.58
CA VAL A 696 10.41 -47.27 -7.39
C VAL A 696 9.52 -46.88 -6.20
N HIS A 697 8.43 -46.14 -6.46
CA HIS A 697 7.61 -45.52 -5.42
C HIS A 697 6.20 -46.10 -5.31
N GLY A 698 5.82 -47.03 -6.20
CA GLY A 698 4.44 -47.50 -6.35
C GLY A 698 3.60 -46.56 -7.24
N PHE A 699 2.77 -47.15 -8.10
CA PHE A 699 2.00 -46.41 -9.10
C PHE A 699 0.95 -45.46 -8.51
N ASP A 700 0.47 -45.72 -7.29
CA ASP A 700 -0.52 -44.87 -6.61
C ASP A 700 0.11 -43.62 -5.96
N ALA A 701 1.43 -43.63 -5.71
CA ALA A 701 2.13 -42.58 -4.96
C ALA A 701 2.71 -41.45 -5.84
N ILE A 702 2.77 -41.62 -7.17
CA ILE A 702 3.50 -40.74 -8.11
C ILE A 702 2.58 -39.85 -8.94
N SER A 703 2.98 -38.61 -9.28
CA SER A 703 2.09 -37.71 -10.04
C SER A 703 1.93 -38.05 -11.52
N ALA A 704 2.94 -38.66 -12.16
CA ALA A 704 2.90 -39.02 -13.58
C ALA A 704 2.09 -40.30 -13.80
N VAL A 705 0.79 -40.19 -14.08
CA VAL A 705 -0.13 -41.30 -14.40
C VAL A 705 -1.08 -40.88 -15.54
N PRO A 706 -1.74 -41.82 -16.26
CA PRO A 706 -2.69 -41.45 -17.31
C PRO A 706 -3.76 -40.45 -16.83
N PRO A 707 -4.21 -39.49 -17.68
CA PRO A 707 -5.11 -38.39 -17.28
C PRO A 707 -6.35 -38.82 -16.48
N HIS A 708 -7.04 -39.89 -16.93
CA HIS A 708 -8.17 -40.46 -16.22
C HIS A 708 -7.81 -40.88 -14.78
N ARG A 709 -6.72 -41.63 -14.60
CA ARG A 709 -6.24 -42.04 -13.26
C ARG A 709 -5.79 -40.84 -12.44
N TYR A 710 -5.15 -39.85 -13.07
CA TYR A 710 -4.71 -38.61 -12.40
C TYR A 710 -5.90 -37.87 -11.81
N ARG A 711 -6.92 -37.59 -12.61
CA ARG A 711 -8.14 -36.89 -12.19
C ARG A 711 -8.82 -37.58 -11.02
N HIS A 712 -9.04 -38.89 -11.12
CA HIS A 712 -9.71 -39.65 -10.07
C HIS A 712 -8.97 -39.56 -8.73
N ARG A 713 -7.65 -39.75 -8.75
CA ARG A 713 -6.81 -39.65 -7.55
C ARG A 713 -6.79 -38.23 -6.99
N PHE A 714 -6.57 -37.23 -7.85
CA PHE A 714 -6.57 -35.82 -7.47
C PHE A 714 -7.88 -35.43 -6.79
N LEU A 715 -9.03 -35.75 -7.39
CA LEU A 715 -10.34 -35.42 -6.81
C LEU A 715 -10.58 -36.18 -5.51
N ALA A 716 -10.16 -37.44 -5.39
CA ALA A 716 -10.28 -38.19 -4.14
C ALA A 716 -9.50 -37.50 -3.01
N PHE A 717 -8.25 -37.10 -3.28
CA PHE A 717 -7.43 -36.39 -2.31
C PHE A 717 -8.02 -35.02 -1.93
N ILE A 718 -8.46 -34.22 -2.91
CA ILE A 718 -9.07 -32.92 -2.62
C ILE A 718 -10.38 -33.08 -1.83
N LYS A 719 -11.18 -34.10 -2.13
CA LYS A 719 -12.38 -34.44 -1.36
C LYS A 719 -12.03 -34.76 0.09
N THR A 720 -10.99 -35.56 0.35
CA THR A 720 -10.55 -35.86 1.72
C THR A 720 -10.00 -34.63 2.45
N THR A 721 -9.31 -33.74 1.75
CA THR A 721 -8.65 -32.56 2.35
C THR A 721 -9.62 -31.42 2.64
N LEU A 722 -10.63 -31.19 1.78
CA LEU A 722 -11.56 -30.06 1.91
C LEU A 722 -12.89 -30.43 2.59
N SER A 723 -13.26 -31.72 2.66
CA SER A 723 -14.52 -32.14 3.27
C SER A 723 -14.38 -32.31 4.79
N PRO A 724 -15.39 -31.93 5.58
CA PRO A 724 -15.40 -32.22 7.01
C PRO A 724 -15.52 -33.74 7.25
N SER A 725 -14.76 -34.26 8.22
CA SER A 725 -14.93 -35.64 8.69
C SER A 725 -16.34 -35.87 9.24
N SER A 726 -16.94 -37.02 8.94
CA SER A 726 -18.30 -37.42 9.32
C SER A 726 -18.49 -37.74 10.81
N SER A 727 -17.46 -37.58 11.65
CA SER A 727 -17.41 -38.12 13.01
C SER A 727 -17.58 -37.09 14.14
N SER A 728 -18.28 -35.97 13.94
CA SER A 728 -18.55 -35.03 15.04
C SER A 728 -19.85 -34.24 14.87
N SER A 729 -20.97 -34.96 14.70
CA SER A 729 -22.29 -34.46 15.06
C SER A 729 -22.66 -35.02 16.43
N SER A 730 -22.26 -34.29 17.46
CA SER A 730 -22.82 -34.34 18.83
C SER A 730 -22.68 -32.95 19.41
#